data_AF-A0A8J2XC51-F1
#
_entry.id   AF-A0A8J2XC51-F1
#
_cell.length_a   1.000
_cell.length_b   1.000
_cell.length_c   1.000
_cell.angle_alpha   90.00
_cell.angle_beta   90.00
_cell.angle_gamma   90.00
#
_symmetry.space_group_name_H-M   'P 1'
#
loop_
_entity.id
_entity.type
_entity.pdbx_description
1 polymer ?
#
loop_
_entity_poly.entity_id
_entity_poly.type
_entity_poly.pdbx_seq_one_letter_code
_entity_poly.pdbx_strand_id
1 'polypeptide(L)'
;MATFTVTNLSDSGLGSLRQAIENANNRPGLDTVEFANFPGNNTINLSTGELSITDSVTINGLGLTINGNNQEFRIFKINPSTSSSINVSINGLTITGGKPSGEGGGIYSNFTNLTLTDSIITGNTVNGSQSDDFDGGGVYSKNGSLTISNSIISGNTCLGDTPDGGGIYSIDGTLKVINSTITDNRVDGLRFDGGGGIYSARGSVTVINSTISNNSTFADSRYDSADGGGIFIRAGNLNVANSTISGNVASGARTDGGGIYSRDSRVNVINSTISDNLTSVRGGGIFSIRGRLTVANSTISDNGAVNGGGIFNDSTFNLSNTIIANSLAGGDCITSGSLATNSNNLIEDGSCQPAISGDPKLGPLQDNGGPTFTQALLFDSPALDAGNNAIIPSDVNDLDGDGNITEPLPNDQRGTGYARIVGSTVDIGAFEAQNQIPQLSINDVTVIDDPEGLTNAVFTVTLSNPSSTTVTVRYSSANETAIASVDYTPVSRTLTIGQGQNTATITVSITADTLVEAPETFVLNLSSANHAIINDAQGVGTITNLDPVQYGASYGDLIQNLGDNLDALRQHYYTIGRFEGRQSDLFDEFRYIASNPDLIPVFGTDGARATEHYIRFGFSEQRSLTAFDPARYLDSYDDLLGVYGTNLEAATQHYLTNGFYEQRNPNLFSSARYLASYGDLIEAFGYNLASGSTHYLNLGRIEGRQITFEPTAYLERNPDVFAAYGNDVEAATKHYIEYGYYEQRLIA
;
A
#
# COMPACT_ATOMS: atom_id res chain seq x y z
N MET A 1 18.18 -30.57 15.44
CA MET A 1 17.04 -29.78 15.91
C MET A 1 16.91 -29.81 17.41
N ALA A 2 17.68 -28.93 18.05
CA ALA A 2 17.41 -28.36 19.35
C ALA A 2 16.88 -26.93 19.15
N THR A 3 16.22 -26.41 20.19
CA THR A 3 15.78 -25.02 20.25
C THR A 3 16.58 -24.29 21.33
N PHE A 4 17.12 -23.13 21.00
CA PHE A 4 17.85 -22.26 21.92
C PHE A 4 17.09 -20.94 22.09
N THR A 5 16.61 -20.71 23.30
CA THR A 5 15.82 -19.51 23.61
C THR A 5 16.72 -18.35 24.05
N VAL A 6 16.62 -17.22 23.35
CA VAL A 6 17.16 -15.93 23.77
C VAL A 6 16.27 -15.39 24.88
N THR A 7 16.84 -15.12 26.05
CA THR A 7 16.11 -14.75 27.27
C THR A 7 16.45 -13.35 27.77
N ASN A 8 17.36 -12.65 27.12
CA ASN A 8 17.62 -11.22 27.35
C ASN A 8 18.16 -10.53 26.09
N LEU A 9 18.04 -9.19 26.06
CA LEU A 9 18.46 -8.34 24.93
C LEU A 9 19.93 -7.91 25.01
N SER A 10 20.73 -8.50 25.89
CA SER A 10 22.15 -8.18 25.99
C SER A 10 22.88 -8.69 24.75
N ASP A 11 23.90 -7.97 24.31
CA ASP A 11 24.75 -8.38 23.19
C ASP A 11 25.48 -9.72 23.43
N SER A 12 25.90 -9.99 24.66
CA SER A 12 26.68 -11.18 25.03
C SER A 12 26.32 -11.72 26.41
N GLY A 13 26.80 -12.92 26.71
CA GLY A 13 26.57 -13.61 27.99
C GLY A 13 25.39 -14.58 27.96
N LEU A 14 25.16 -15.22 29.10
CA LEU A 14 24.12 -16.25 29.25
C LEU A 14 22.76 -15.68 28.82
N GLY A 15 22.08 -16.38 27.90
CA GLY A 15 20.75 -16.02 27.45
C GLY A 15 20.69 -14.97 26.34
N SER A 16 21.82 -14.46 25.85
CA SER A 16 21.84 -13.56 24.69
C SER A 16 21.63 -14.30 23.36
N LEU A 17 21.29 -13.53 22.31
CA LEU A 17 21.27 -14.04 20.93
C LEU A 17 22.62 -14.63 20.51
N ARG A 18 23.71 -13.95 20.88
CA ARG A 18 25.07 -14.43 20.60
C ARG A 18 25.32 -15.82 21.21
N GLN A 19 24.94 -16.02 22.47
CA GLN A 19 25.08 -17.32 23.12
C GLN A 19 24.19 -18.39 22.49
N ALA A 20 22.96 -18.05 22.08
CA ALA A 20 22.06 -18.97 21.40
C ALA A 20 22.63 -19.43 20.04
N ILE A 21 23.19 -18.49 19.26
CA ILE A 21 23.87 -18.78 18.00
C ILE A 21 25.12 -19.65 18.24
N GLU A 22 25.92 -19.35 19.25
CA GLU A 22 27.08 -20.17 19.62
C GLU A 22 26.67 -21.61 19.98
N ASN A 23 25.56 -21.77 20.68
CA ASN A 23 25.04 -23.10 21.03
C ASN A 23 24.58 -23.86 19.78
N ALA A 24 23.90 -23.19 18.85
CA ALA A 24 23.50 -23.77 17.56
C ALA A 24 24.72 -24.17 16.73
N ASN A 25 25.73 -23.31 16.61
CA ASN A 25 26.97 -23.62 15.89
C ASN A 25 27.72 -24.85 16.45
N ASN A 26 27.62 -25.10 17.77
CA ASN A 26 28.29 -26.22 18.42
C ASN A 26 27.52 -27.54 18.32
N ARG A 27 26.35 -27.54 17.68
CA ARG A 27 25.49 -28.71 17.55
C ARG A 27 25.23 -29.01 16.06
N PRO A 28 25.77 -30.10 15.51
CA PRO A 28 25.60 -30.42 14.10
C PRO A 28 24.14 -30.51 13.64
N GLY A 29 23.84 -29.84 12.54
CA GLY A 29 22.56 -29.92 11.82
C GLY A 29 21.61 -28.77 12.13
N LEU A 30 20.42 -28.79 11.51
CA LEU A 30 19.45 -27.71 11.66
C LEU A 30 18.94 -27.60 13.09
N ASP A 31 19.12 -26.42 13.67
CA ASP A 31 18.60 -26.02 14.98
C ASP A 31 17.77 -24.73 14.87
N THR A 32 17.12 -24.35 15.96
CA THR A 32 16.24 -23.18 16.00
C THR A 32 16.65 -22.24 17.13
N VAL A 33 16.68 -20.95 16.84
CA VAL A 33 16.79 -19.87 17.82
C VAL A 33 15.45 -19.17 17.89
N GLU A 34 14.90 -19.12 19.10
CA GLU A 34 13.65 -18.42 19.39
C GLU A 34 13.92 -17.34 20.43
N PHE A 35 13.06 -16.33 20.47
CA PHE A 35 13.17 -15.28 21.46
C PHE A 35 12.06 -15.44 22.50
N ALA A 36 12.44 -15.28 23.76
CA ALA A 36 11.46 -15.05 24.80
C ALA A 36 10.71 -13.74 24.50
N ASN A 37 9.53 -13.63 25.08
CA ASN A 37 8.70 -12.45 24.97
C ASN A 37 9.37 -11.29 25.75
N PHE A 38 9.84 -10.25 25.05
CA PHE A 38 10.53 -9.09 25.61
C PHE A 38 9.61 -7.88 25.65
N PRO A 39 9.17 -7.44 26.84
CA PRO A 39 8.33 -6.26 26.90
C PRO A 39 9.10 -4.96 26.72
N GLY A 40 8.65 -4.09 25.81
CA GLY A 40 9.22 -2.76 25.55
C GLY A 40 10.15 -2.70 24.33
N ASN A 41 11.26 -1.95 24.44
CA ASN A 41 12.17 -1.70 23.31
C ASN A 41 12.88 -2.99 22.87
N ASN A 42 12.39 -3.56 21.78
CA ASN A 42 12.78 -4.80 21.13
C ASN A 42 14.09 -4.67 20.33
N THR A 43 15.13 -4.08 20.93
CA THR A 43 16.42 -3.87 20.23
C THR A 43 17.57 -4.55 20.95
N ILE A 44 18.30 -5.42 20.23
CA ILE A 44 19.61 -5.92 20.63
C ILE A 44 20.68 -5.01 20.02
N ASN A 45 21.33 -4.23 20.87
CA ASN A 45 22.41 -3.33 20.49
C ASN A 45 23.74 -4.07 20.55
N LEU A 46 24.34 -4.34 19.39
CA LEU A 46 25.64 -4.99 19.29
C LEU A 46 26.76 -4.01 19.65
N SER A 47 27.72 -4.50 20.43
CA SER A 47 28.89 -3.76 20.92
C SER A 47 30.20 -4.58 20.88
N THR A 48 30.08 -5.91 20.74
CA THR A 48 31.19 -6.87 20.83
C THR A 48 31.52 -7.52 19.48
N GLY A 49 30.95 -7.01 18.38
CA GLY A 49 31.22 -7.46 17.01
C GLY A 49 30.05 -8.16 16.33
N GLU A 50 30.32 -8.71 15.15
CA GLU A 50 29.35 -9.45 14.32
C GLU A 50 28.86 -10.76 14.99
N LEU A 51 27.65 -11.21 14.63
CA LEU A 51 27.08 -12.50 15.01
C LEU A 51 27.48 -13.56 13.96
N SER A 52 28.33 -14.50 14.35
CA SER A 52 28.85 -15.53 13.44
C SER A 52 27.98 -16.80 13.44
N ILE A 53 27.49 -17.20 12.27
CA ILE A 53 26.71 -18.42 12.05
C ILE A 53 27.53 -19.36 11.16
N THR A 54 27.80 -20.58 11.65
CA THR A 54 28.65 -21.57 10.98
C THR A 54 27.96 -22.90 10.74
N ASP A 55 26.75 -23.10 11.28
CA ASP A 55 25.89 -24.27 11.02
C ASP A 55 24.45 -23.82 10.69
N SER A 56 23.64 -24.77 10.22
CA SER A 56 22.27 -24.51 9.79
C SER A 56 21.39 -24.09 10.97
N VAL A 57 20.68 -22.96 10.83
CA VAL A 57 19.87 -22.41 11.92
C VAL A 57 18.64 -21.66 11.38
N THR A 58 17.51 -21.82 12.05
CA THR A 58 16.34 -20.95 11.88
C THR A 58 16.27 -19.97 13.03
N ILE A 59 16.23 -18.67 12.76
CA ILE A 59 16.10 -17.60 13.75
C ILE A 59 14.72 -16.96 13.60
N ASN A 60 13.87 -17.13 14.60
CA ASN A 60 12.50 -16.61 14.61
C ASN A 60 12.41 -15.32 15.43
N GLY A 61 12.59 -14.18 14.77
CA GLY A 61 12.81 -12.86 15.36
C GLY A 61 11.63 -12.13 16.00
N LEU A 62 10.38 -12.49 15.69
CA LEU A 62 9.18 -11.87 16.30
C LEU A 62 9.16 -10.32 16.25
N GLY A 63 9.68 -9.73 15.16
CA GLY A 63 9.74 -8.28 14.95
C GLY A 63 10.92 -7.57 15.64
N LEU A 64 11.85 -8.29 16.28
CA LEU A 64 13.00 -7.70 16.99
C LEU A 64 13.96 -6.98 16.04
N THR A 65 14.59 -5.92 16.56
CA THR A 65 15.67 -5.18 15.89
C THR A 65 17.04 -5.64 16.39
N ILE A 66 17.94 -5.97 15.48
CA ILE A 66 19.37 -6.17 15.75
C ILE A 66 20.13 -4.98 15.16
N ASN A 67 20.71 -4.15 16.04
CA ASN A 67 21.34 -2.90 15.67
C ASN A 67 22.85 -2.94 15.90
N GLY A 68 23.64 -2.70 14.85
CA GLY A 68 25.10 -2.62 14.89
C GLY A 68 25.66 -1.34 15.48
N ASN A 69 24.81 -0.36 15.80
CA ASN A 69 25.18 0.95 16.35
C ASN A 69 26.22 1.71 15.53
N ASN A 70 26.24 1.49 14.21
CA ASN A 70 27.20 2.06 13.26
C ASN A 70 28.66 1.82 13.66
N GLN A 71 28.92 0.73 14.39
CA GLN A 71 30.27 0.29 14.71
C GLN A 71 30.90 -0.40 13.49
N GLU A 72 32.22 -0.50 13.47
CA GLU A 72 33.03 -1.03 12.35
C GLU A 72 32.93 -2.56 12.19
N PHE A 73 31.70 -3.08 12.11
CA PHE A 73 31.37 -4.48 11.85
C PHE A 73 29.98 -4.63 11.22
N ARG A 74 29.76 -5.76 10.56
CA ARG A 74 28.44 -6.18 10.04
C ARG A 74 27.59 -6.86 11.11
N ILE A 75 26.29 -7.03 10.89
CA ILE A 75 25.41 -7.65 11.89
C ILE A 75 25.59 -9.17 11.91
N PHE A 76 25.37 -9.83 10.77
CA PHE A 76 25.50 -11.28 10.64
C PHE A 76 26.61 -11.66 9.66
N LYS A 77 27.41 -12.64 10.07
CA LYS A 77 28.35 -13.33 9.20
C LYS A 77 28.03 -14.81 9.14
N ILE A 78 27.53 -15.23 8.00
CA ILE A 78 27.06 -16.58 7.75
C ILE A 78 28.06 -17.25 6.81
N ASN A 79 28.91 -18.09 7.37
CA ASN A 79 29.99 -18.72 6.62
C ASN A 79 30.32 -20.07 7.26
N PRO A 80 29.93 -21.19 6.63
CA PRO A 80 30.22 -22.52 7.17
C PRO A 80 31.73 -22.76 7.23
N SER A 81 32.14 -23.60 8.19
CA SER A 81 33.55 -23.99 8.35
C SER A 81 34.06 -24.93 7.24
N THR A 82 33.16 -25.40 6.37
CA THR A 82 33.45 -26.25 5.21
C THR A 82 32.80 -25.63 3.98
N SER A 83 33.20 -26.06 2.78
CA SER A 83 32.54 -25.64 1.53
C SER A 83 31.18 -26.32 1.28
N SER A 84 30.59 -26.98 2.28
CA SER A 84 29.26 -27.59 2.18
C SER A 84 28.22 -26.54 2.55
N SER A 85 27.16 -26.43 1.73
CA SER A 85 26.10 -25.43 1.98
C SER A 85 25.35 -25.71 3.29
N ILE A 86 25.10 -24.66 4.07
CA ILE A 86 24.22 -24.69 5.26
C ILE A 86 22.90 -23.98 4.95
N ASN A 87 21.82 -24.33 5.67
CA ASN A 87 20.53 -23.67 5.53
C ASN A 87 20.32 -22.69 6.69
N VAL A 88 20.13 -21.41 6.38
CA VAL A 88 19.86 -20.39 7.38
C VAL A 88 18.56 -19.67 7.04
N SER A 89 17.64 -19.62 7.99
CA SER A 89 16.40 -18.87 7.86
C SER A 89 16.38 -17.77 8.92
N ILE A 90 16.11 -16.54 8.50
CA ILE A 90 15.91 -15.40 9.38
C ILE A 90 14.50 -14.87 9.11
N ASN A 91 13.65 -14.98 10.13
CA ASN A 91 12.22 -14.67 10.02
C ASN A 91 11.89 -13.52 10.97
N GLY A 92 11.22 -12.47 10.51
CA GLY A 92 10.72 -11.43 11.42
C GLY A 92 11.81 -10.62 12.13
N LEU A 93 12.96 -10.34 11.51
CA LEU A 93 13.99 -9.46 12.11
C LEU A 93 14.15 -8.16 11.34
N THR A 94 14.36 -7.07 12.08
CA THR A 94 14.95 -5.83 11.55
C THR A 94 16.46 -5.85 11.78
N ILE A 95 17.25 -5.66 10.72
CA ILE A 95 18.72 -5.70 10.72
C ILE A 95 19.24 -4.35 10.26
N THR A 96 19.90 -3.61 11.15
CA THR A 96 20.27 -2.22 10.91
C THR A 96 21.59 -1.80 11.54
N GLY A 97 22.13 -0.68 11.06
CA GLY A 97 23.29 -0.01 11.67
C GLY A 97 24.60 -0.79 11.57
N GLY A 98 24.70 -1.78 10.67
CA GLY A 98 25.95 -2.45 10.36
C GLY A 98 26.85 -1.53 9.53
N LYS A 99 28.12 -1.42 9.91
CA LYS A 99 29.09 -0.54 9.23
C LYS A 99 30.49 -1.15 9.03
N PRO A 100 30.61 -2.33 8.40
CA PRO A 100 31.91 -2.95 8.20
C PRO A 100 32.78 -2.18 7.19
N SER A 101 34.10 -2.31 7.34
CA SER A 101 35.09 -2.02 6.30
C SER A 101 35.27 -3.23 5.34
N GLY A 102 34.19 -3.96 5.04
CA GLY A 102 34.17 -5.20 4.27
C GLY A 102 32.76 -5.49 3.77
N GLU A 103 32.52 -6.65 3.15
CA GLU A 103 31.28 -6.91 2.39
C GLU A 103 30.06 -7.19 3.27
N GLY A 104 28.86 -6.85 2.81
CA GLY A 104 27.61 -7.18 3.49
C GLY A 104 27.40 -6.34 4.75
N GLY A 105 26.86 -5.13 4.60
CA GLY A 105 26.69 -4.19 5.72
C GLY A 105 25.82 -4.77 6.84
N GLY A 106 24.64 -5.28 6.49
CA GLY A 106 23.79 -6.03 7.40
C GLY A 106 24.20 -7.49 7.49
N ILE A 107 24.21 -8.18 6.36
CA ILE A 107 24.44 -9.63 6.29
C ILE A 107 25.52 -9.96 5.28
N TYR A 108 26.48 -10.77 5.70
CA TYR A 108 27.36 -11.51 4.80
C TYR A 108 26.99 -12.99 4.78
N SER A 109 26.86 -13.56 3.59
CA SER A 109 26.51 -14.97 3.37
C SER A 109 27.40 -15.60 2.30
N ASN A 110 28.01 -16.74 2.63
CA ASN A 110 28.82 -17.52 1.69
C ASN A 110 28.52 -19.01 1.86
N PHE A 111 28.43 -19.76 0.75
CA PHE A 111 28.05 -21.19 0.74
C PHE A 111 26.84 -21.47 1.64
N THR A 112 25.77 -20.71 1.46
CA THR A 112 24.59 -20.78 2.34
C THR A 112 23.32 -20.67 1.53
N ASN A 113 22.30 -21.43 1.90
CA ASN A 113 20.92 -21.20 1.50
C ASN A 113 20.26 -20.29 2.54
N LEU A 114 20.35 -18.99 2.31
CA LEU A 114 19.80 -17.96 3.19
C LEU A 114 18.37 -17.63 2.76
N THR A 115 17.42 -17.78 3.68
CA THR A 115 16.03 -17.34 3.51
C THR A 115 15.74 -16.20 4.48
N LEU A 116 15.30 -15.08 3.95
CA LEU A 116 14.81 -13.92 4.70
C LEU A 116 13.30 -13.85 4.49
N THR A 117 12.54 -13.93 5.57
CA THR A 117 11.06 -13.88 5.53
C THR A 117 10.56 -12.86 6.54
N ASP A 118 9.58 -12.05 6.14
CA ASP A 118 8.99 -11.01 6.99
C ASP A 118 10.05 -10.11 7.67
N SER A 119 11.16 -9.86 6.99
CA SER A 119 12.35 -9.23 7.57
C SER A 119 12.64 -7.88 6.92
N ILE A 120 13.28 -6.98 7.67
CA ILE A 120 13.66 -5.64 7.22
C ILE A 120 15.18 -5.50 7.32
N ILE A 121 15.85 -5.20 6.22
CA ILE A 121 17.29 -4.92 6.17
C ILE A 121 17.45 -3.47 5.79
N THR A 122 17.80 -2.63 6.76
CA THR A 122 17.70 -1.18 6.57
C THR A 122 18.83 -0.38 7.19
N GLY A 123 19.24 0.71 6.53
CA GLY A 123 20.21 1.65 7.07
C GLY A 123 21.59 1.05 7.36
N ASN A 124 21.96 -0.02 6.65
CA ASN A 124 23.31 -0.60 6.74
C ASN A 124 24.22 0.08 5.73
N THR A 125 25.50 0.21 6.06
CA THR A 125 26.48 0.90 5.21
C THR A 125 27.76 0.10 5.12
N VAL A 126 28.21 -0.25 3.92
CA VAL A 126 29.60 -0.69 3.75
C VAL A 126 30.48 0.54 3.56
N ASN A 127 31.58 0.63 4.31
CA ASN A 127 32.50 1.77 4.30
C ASN A 127 33.90 1.34 3.83
N GLY A 128 34.10 1.30 2.52
CA GLY A 128 35.35 0.87 1.89
C GLY A 128 36.46 1.92 1.86
N SER A 129 37.72 1.49 2.01
CA SER A 129 38.91 2.31 1.68
C SER A 129 39.27 2.22 0.19
N GLN A 130 40.16 3.07 -0.32
CA GLN A 130 40.43 3.29 -1.77
C GLN A 130 41.09 2.12 -2.56
N SER A 131 40.96 0.85 -2.17
CA SER A 131 41.73 -0.23 -2.83
C SER A 131 41.05 -1.58 -3.07
N ASP A 132 39.85 -1.84 -2.52
CA ASP A 132 39.22 -3.16 -2.62
C ASP A 132 37.76 -3.04 -3.11
N ASP A 133 37.25 -4.11 -3.73
CA ASP A 133 35.85 -4.23 -4.15
C ASP A 133 34.98 -4.44 -2.90
N PHE A 134 34.19 -3.44 -2.54
CA PHE A 134 33.31 -3.46 -1.37
C PHE A 134 31.88 -3.59 -1.84
N ASP A 135 31.20 -4.66 -1.41
CA ASP A 135 29.95 -5.08 -2.04
C ASP A 135 28.83 -5.31 -1.03
N GLY A 136 27.58 -5.00 -1.40
CA GLY A 136 26.39 -5.41 -0.68
C GLY A 136 26.11 -4.55 0.55
N GLY A 137 25.69 -3.30 0.36
CA GLY A 137 25.40 -2.35 1.45
C GLY A 137 24.41 -2.92 2.48
N GLY A 138 23.40 -3.67 2.04
CA GLY A 138 22.50 -4.44 2.91
C GLY A 138 22.96 -5.90 3.06
N VAL A 139 22.92 -6.64 1.96
CA VAL A 139 23.19 -8.09 1.94
C VAL A 139 24.25 -8.44 0.88
N TYR A 140 25.25 -9.20 1.30
CA TYR A 140 26.20 -9.87 0.40
C TYR A 140 25.94 -11.38 0.41
N SER A 141 25.76 -11.99 -0.76
CA SER A 141 25.55 -13.43 -0.93
C SER A 141 26.47 -14.01 -2.00
N LYS A 142 27.16 -15.10 -1.67
CA LYS A 142 28.12 -15.75 -2.57
C LYS A 142 28.05 -17.28 -2.52
N ASN A 143 28.18 -17.94 -3.68
CA ASN A 143 28.22 -19.41 -3.80
C ASN A 143 27.01 -20.15 -3.20
N GLY A 144 25.89 -19.44 -2.99
CA GLY A 144 24.73 -19.93 -2.25
C GLY A 144 23.41 -19.46 -2.86
N SER A 145 22.31 -19.72 -2.17
CA SER A 145 21.01 -19.17 -2.54
C SER A 145 20.57 -18.13 -1.53
N LEU A 146 20.03 -17.01 -2.01
CA LEU A 146 19.37 -15.98 -1.21
C LEU A 146 17.91 -15.91 -1.66
N THR A 147 16.98 -16.21 -0.76
CA THR A 147 15.55 -16.02 -0.97
C THR A 147 15.05 -14.93 -0.02
N ILE A 148 14.38 -13.93 -0.58
CA ILE A 148 13.77 -12.81 0.14
C ILE A 148 12.28 -12.89 -0.14
N SER A 149 11.48 -13.08 0.91
CA SER A 149 10.03 -13.22 0.82
C SER A 149 9.34 -12.29 1.80
N ASN A 150 8.30 -11.57 1.36
CA ASN A 150 7.52 -10.67 2.20
C ASN A 150 8.39 -9.68 3.00
N SER A 151 9.49 -9.22 2.42
CA SER A 151 10.56 -8.54 3.15
C SER A 151 10.91 -7.20 2.49
N ILE A 152 11.59 -6.35 3.25
CA ILE A 152 11.99 -5.02 2.82
C ILE A 152 13.51 -4.88 2.92
N ILE A 153 14.15 -4.42 1.83
CA ILE A 153 15.56 -4.02 1.82
C ILE A 153 15.60 -2.54 1.45
N SER A 154 15.91 -1.67 2.41
CA SER A 154 15.75 -0.23 2.23
C SER A 154 16.88 0.63 2.76
N GLY A 155 17.21 1.72 2.09
CA GLY A 155 18.12 2.72 2.65
C GLY A 155 19.53 2.20 2.96
N ASN A 156 19.94 1.09 2.34
CA ASN A 156 21.29 0.56 2.51
C ASN A 156 22.25 1.22 1.52
N THR A 157 23.49 1.42 1.96
CA THR A 157 24.47 2.18 1.19
C THR A 157 25.76 1.39 1.02
N CYS A 158 26.29 1.36 -0.20
CA CYS A 158 27.65 0.89 -0.44
C CYS A 158 28.55 2.09 -0.81
N LEU A 159 29.60 2.30 -0.02
CA LEU A 159 30.61 3.35 -0.23
C LEU A 159 31.96 2.71 -0.57
N GLY A 160 32.69 3.30 -1.52
CA GLY A 160 34.05 2.84 -1.83
C GLY A 160 34.60 3.37 -3.15
N ASP A 161 35.74 2.81 -3.56
CA ASP A 161 36.33 3.11 -4.86
C ASP A 161 35.65 2.33 -5.99
N THR A 162 35.25 1.08 -5.79
CA THR A 162 34.48 0.25 -6.75
C THR A 162 33.30 -0.45 -6.09
N PRO A 163 32.31 0.31 -5.55
CA PRO A 163 31.23 -0.30 -4.78
C PRO A 163 30.12 -0.88 -5.67
N ASP A 164 29.67 -2.10 -5.38
CA ASP A 164 28.53 -2.72 -6.05
C ASP A 164 27.40 -3.07 -5.07
N GLY A 165 26.15 -3.09 -5.56
CA GLY A 165 25.02 -3.67 -4.83
C GLY A 165 24.63 -2.89 -3.58
N GLY A 166 24.05 -1.69 -3.72
CA GLY A 166 23.67 -0.85 -2.58
C GLY A 166 22.74 -1.58 -1.60
N GLY A 167 21.71 -2.25 -2.13
CA GLY A 167 20.84 -3.13 -1.35
C GLY A 167 21.43 -4.54 -1.25
N ILE A 168 21.58 -5.20 -2.39
CA ILE A 168 21.99 -6.60 -2.49
C ILE A 168 23.14 -6.76 -3.46
N TYR A 169 24.14 -7.53 -3.07
CA TYR A 169 25.13 -8.11 -3.97
C TYR A 169 25.03 -9.64 -3.95
N SER A 170 24.88 -10.26 -5.13
CA SER A 170 24.76 -11.72 -5.26
C SER A 170 25.62 -12.29 -6.40
N ILE A 171 26.59 -13.15 -6.06
CA ILE A 171 27.53 -13.74 -7.04
C ILE A 171 27.63 -15.26 -6.95
N ASP A 172 27.78 -15.93 -8.10
CA ASP A 172 27.95 -17.41 -8.18
C ASP A 172 26.82 -18.21 -7.50
N GLY A 173 25.62 -17.63 -7.47
CA GLY A 173 24.49 -18.14 -6.69
C GLY A 173 23.13 -17.81 -7.32
N THR A 174 22.08 -18.05 -6.56
CA THR A 174 20.71 -17.69 -6.97
C THR A 174 20.11 -16.67 -6.01
N LEU A 175 19.49 -15.63 -6.55
CA LEU A 175 18.69 -14.66 -5.80
C LEU A 175 17.22 -14.79 -6.20
N LYS A 176 16.33 -14.92 -5.21
CA LYS A 176 14.88 -14.84 -5.39
C LYS A 176 14.32 -13.71 -4.53
N VAL A 177 13.52 -12.84 -5.13
CA VAL A 177 12.81 -11.74 -4.47
C VAL A 177 11.33 -11.94 -4.77
N ILE A 178 10.53 -12.21 -3.74
CA ILE A 178 9.13 -12.61 -3.87
C ILE A 178 8.29 -11.76 -2.91
N ASN A 179 7.21 -11.15 -3.40
CA ASN A 179 6.31 -10.31 -2.58
C ASN A 179 7.07 -9.28 -1.71
N SER A 180 8.16 -8.73 -2.23
CA SER A 180 9.14 -7.97 -1.44
C SER A 180 9.42 -6.61 -2.07
N THR A 181 9.99 -5.71 -1.27
CA THR A 181 10.36 -4.37 -1.72
C THR A 181 11.84 -4.11 -1.52
N ILE A 182 12.51 -3.64 -2.58
CA ILE A 182 13.91 -3.19 -2.54
C ILE A 182 13.89 -1.72 -2.93
N THR A 183 14.04 -0.82 -1.96
CA THR A 183 13.82 0.61 -2.19
C THR A 183 14.88 1.51 -1.58
N ASP A 184 15.16 2.65 -2.21
CA ASP A 184 16.01 3.69 -1.65
C ASP A 184 17.43 3.22 -1.28
N ASN A 185 17.92 2.15 -1.92
CA ASN A 185 19.28 1.69 -1.72
C ASN A 185 20.22 2.41 -2.69
N ARG A 186 21.45 2.63 -2.24
CA ARG A 186 22.38 3.51 -2.94
C ARG A 186 23.78 2.91 -3.04
N VAL A 187 24.37 3.08 -4.21
CA VAL A 187 25.81 2.99 -4.41
C VAL A 187 26.37 4.40 -4.56
N ASP A 188 27.36 4.75 -3.74
CA ASP A 188 28.08 6.03 -3.83
C ASP A 188 29.57 5.75 -3.99
N GLY A 189 30.00 5.63 -5.25
CA GLY A 189 31.33 5.20 -5.63
C GLY A 189 32.16 6.30 -6.25
N LEU A 190 33.48 6.22 -6.06
CA LEU A 190 34.42 7.08 -6.77
C LEU A 190 34.80 6.53 -8.16
N ARG A 191 34.69 5.21 -8.38
CA ARG A 191 34.99 4.49 -9.63
C ARG A 191 34.02 3.30 -9.79
N PHE A 192 34.08 2.72 -10.98
CA PHE A 192 33.28 1.66 -11.61
C PHE A 192 32.34 0.76 -10.77
N ASP A 193 31.27 0.37 -11.48
CA ASP A 193 30.25 -0.67 -11.28
C ASP A 193 29.11 -0.33 -10.28
N GLY A 194 28.00 -1.07 -10.32
CA GLY A 194 26.64 -0.56 -10.22
C GLY A 194 25.63 -1.45 -9.45
N GLY A 195 24.34 -1.34 -9.77
CA GLY A 195 23.30 -2.07 -9.04
C GLY A 195 22.89 -1.39 -7.74
N GLY A 196 22.22 -0.23 -7.82
CA GLY A 196 21.77 0.52 -6.64
C GLY A 196 20.90 -0.34 -5.72
N GLY A 197 19.92 -1.03 -6.30
CA GLY A 197 19.09 -2.01 -5.61
C GLY A 197 19.77 -3.38 -5.55
N ILE A 198 20.00 -3.98 -6.71
CA ILE A 198 20.54 -5.33 -6.86
C ILE A 198 21.73 -5.32 -7.82
N TYR A 199 22.84 -5.89 -7.39
CA TYR A 199 23.90 -6.36 -8.27
C TYR A 199 23.93 -7.89 -8.29
N SER A 200 24.01 -8.48 -9.48
CA SER A 200 24.31 -9.90 -9.59
C SER A 200 25.24 -10.26 -10.75
N ALA A 201 26.16 -11.20 -10.48
CA ALA A 201 27.08 -11.72 -11.47
C ALA A 201 27.18 -13.26 -11.44
N ARG A 202 27.29 -13.89 -12.62
CA ARG A 202 27.49 -15.34 -12.78
C ARG A 202 26.44 -16.20 -12.06
N GLY A 203 25.24 -15.64 -11.85
CA GLY A 203 24.14 -16.23 -11.09
C GLY A 203 22.78 -16.06 -11.78
N SER A 204 21.71 -16.47 -11.09
CA SER A 204 20.33 -16.27 -11.56
C SER A 204 19.55 -15.43 -10.56
N VAL A 205 18.81 -14.44 -11.06
CA VAL A 205 17.93 -13.57 -10.29
C VAL A 205 16.49 -13.81 -10.75
N THR A 206 15.58 -14.00 -9.79
CA THR A 206 14.13 -14.06 -10.03
C THR A 206 13.44 -13.03 -9.14
N VAL A 207 12.60 -12.19 -9.74
CA VAL A 207 11.81 -11.16 -9.06
C VAL A 207 10.34 -11.40 -9.40
N ILE A 208 9.50 -11.68 -8.40
CA ILE A 208 8.09 -12.05 -8.56
C ILE A 208 7.24 -11.20 -7.60
N ASN A 209 6.14 -10.63 -8.09
CA ASN A 209 5.19 -9.85 -7.27
C ASN A 209 5.88 -8.80 -6.39
N SER A 210 6.97 -8.20 -6.87
CA SER A 210 7.87 -7.39 -6.04
C SER A 210 8.12 -6.01 -6.64
N THR A 211 8.52 -5.07 -5.77
CA THR A 211 8.81 -3.70 -6.16
C THR A 211 10.31 -3.41 -5.99
N ILE A 212 10.95 -2.90 -7.04
CA ILE A 212 12.33 -2.39 -6.99
C ILE A 212 12.29 -0.92 -7.36
N SER A 213 12.34 -0.05 -6.36
CA SER A 213 12.03 1.36 -6.54
C SER A 213 13.06 2.33 -5.97
N ASN A 214 13.22 3.51 -6.58
CA ASN A 214 13.99 4.62 -6.01
C ASN A 214 15.46 4.27 -5.63
N ASN A 215 16.00 3.19 -6.20
CA ASN A 215 17.38 2.83 -5.95
C ASN A 215 18.29 3.64 -6.88
N SER A 216 19.49 3.91 -6.42
CA SER A 216 20.39 4.80 -7.14
C SER A 216 21.83 4.34 -7.17
N THR A 217 22.49 4.66 -8.28
CA THR A 217 23.95 4.62 -8.40
C THR A 217 24.45 6.01 -8.75
N PHE A 218 25.60 6.37 -8.21
CA PHE A 218 26.26 7.66 -8.47
C PHE A 218 27.74 7.43 -8.78
N ALA A 219 28.20 7.93 -9.93
CA ALA A 219 29.61 8.06 -10.26
C ALA A 219 30.01 9.53 -10.43
N ASP A 220 31.15 9.92 -9.86
CA ASP A 220 31.78 11.22 -10.10
C ASP A 220 32.15 11.37 -11.59
N SER A 221 32.01 12.60 -12.10
CA SER A 221 32.34 13.11 -13.43
C SER A 221 33.72 12.73 -14.01
N ARG A 222 34.63 12.17 -13.20
CA ARG A 222 36.00 11.84 -13.58
C ARG A 222 36.18 10.40 -14.10
N TYR A 223 35.23 9.50 -13.86
CA TYR A 223 35.32 8.08 -14.24
C TYR A 223 34.04 7.61 -14.96
N ASP A 224 34.17 6.53 -15.76
CA ASP A 224 33.08 6.00 -16.59
C ASP A 224 32.28 4.93 -15.82
N SER A 225 30.96 4.91 -16.03
CA SER A 225 29.93 3.91 -15.65
C SER A 225 29.65 3.60 -14.17
N ALA A 226 28.53 4.17 -13.68
CA ALA A 226 27.71 3.67 -12.58
C ALA A 226 26.36 3.21 -13.14
N ASP A 227 26.27 1.94 -13.52
CA ASP A 227 25.14 1.40 -14.29
C ASP A 227 24.10 0.71 -13.40
N GLY A 228 22.89 0.48 -13.88
CA GLY A 228 21.90 -0.34 -13.17
C GLY A 228 21.40 0.32 -11.87
N GLY A 229 20.68 1.43 -11.96
CA GLY A 229 20.11 2.10 -10.77
C GLY A 229 19.27 1.14 -9.93
N GLY A 230 18.38 0.38 -10.58
CA GLY A 230 17.60 -0.69 -9.96
C GLY A 230 18.38 -2.00 -9.89
N ILE A 231 18.60 -2.63 -11.05
CA ILE A 231 19.21 -3.96 -11.18
C ILE A 231 20.39 -3.91 -12.16
N PHE A 232 21.51 -4.49 -11.74
CA PHE A 232 22.65 -4.82 -12.59
C PHE A 232 22.81 -6.35 -12.68
N ILE A 233 22.85 -6.91 -13.90
CA ILE A 233 23.10 -8.34 -14.14
C ILE A 233 24.24 -8.56 -15.14
N ARG A 234 25.18 -9.44 -14.78
CA ARG A 234 26.31 -9.81 -15.66
C ARG A 234 26.57 -11.31 -15.71
N ALA A 235 26.75 -11.85 -16.91
CA ALA A 235 27.02 -13.27 -17.14
C ALA A 235 26.00 -14.20 -16.44
N GLY A 236 24.74 -13.78 -16.34
CA GLY A 236 23.71 -14.45 -15.55
C GLY A 236 22.33 -14.45 -16.21
N ASN A 237 21.31 -14.83 -15.46
CA ASN A 237 19.91 -14.79 -15.89
C ASN A 237 19.10 -13.86 -14.97
N LEU A 238 18.20 -13.07 -15.53
CA LEU A 238 17.21 -12.28 -14.80
C LEU A 238 15.80 -12.64 -15.29
N ASN A 239 14.92 -13.03 -14.38
CA ASN A 239 13.50 -13.25 -14.65
C ASN A 239 12.68 -12.33 -13.76
N VAL A 240 11.88 -11.45 -14.36
CA VAL A 240 10.97 -10.52 -13.68
C VAL A 240 9.55 -10.87 -14.09
N ALA A 241 8.67 -11.10 -13.11
CA ALA A 241 7.26 -11.44 -13.30
C ALA A 241 6.37 -10.68 -12.33
N ASN A 242 5.21 -10.18 -12.78
CA ASN A 242 4.22 -9.49 -11.93
C ASN A 242 4.79 -8.38 -11.05
N SER A 243 5.86 -7.72 -11.50
CA SER A 243 6.68 -6.85 -10.66
C SER A 243 6.79 -5.45 -11.22
N THR A 244 7.16 -4.51 -10.35
CA THR A 244 7.35 -3.11 -10.71
C THR A 244 8.77 -2.68 -10.46
N ILE A 245 9.42 -2.10 -11.47
CA ILE A 245 10.75 -1.50 -11.37
C ILE A 245 10.62 -0.02 -11.70
N SER A 246 10.73 0.86 -10.71
CA SER A 246 10.39 2.27 -10.93
C SER A 246 11.21 3.31 -10.18
N GLY A 247 11.33 4.52 -10.74
CA GLY A 247 12.01 5.62 -10.05
C GLY A 247 13.52 5.40 -9.83
N ASN A 248 14.12 4.37 -10.44
CA ASN A 248 15.52 4.06 -10.21
C ASN A 248 16.43 4.93 -11.09
N VAL A 249 17.57 5.35 -10.53
CA VAL A 249 18.42 6.35 -11.17
C VAL A 249 19.86 5.86 -11.26
N ALA A 250 20.39 5.77 -12.47
CA ALA A 250 21.82 5.59 -12.73
C ALA A 250 22.43 6.93 -13.13
N SER A 251 23.19 7.56 -12.22
CA SER A 251 23.66 8.94 -12.39
C SER A 251 25.19 9.03 -12.55
N GLY A 252 25.64 9.83 -13.52
CA GLY A 252 27.05 9.99 -13.86
C GLY A 252 27.23 10.41 -15.31
N ALA A 253 28.48 10.68 -15.74
CA ALA A 253 28.76 11.17 -17.09
C ALA A 253 28.52 10.14 -18.20
N ARG A 254 28.58 8.84 -17.86
CA ARG A 254 28.35 7.73 -18.78
C ARG A 254 27.63 6.57 -18.09
N THR A 255 26.34 6.68 -17.87
CA THR A 255 25.56 5.63 -17.20
C THR A 255 24.53 5.01 -18.13
N ASP A 256 24.28 3.72 -17.95
CA ASP A 256 23.30 2.95 -18.71
C ASP A 256 22.40 2.13 -17.77
N GLY A 257 21.16 1.85 -18.19
CA GLY A 257 20.25 0.99 -17.44
C GLY A 257 19.76 1.62 -16.15
N GLY A 258 18.92 2.65 -16.21
CA GLY A 258 18.34 3.25 -14.99
C GLY A 258 17.57 2.23 -14.16
N GLY A 259 16.68 1.47 -14.81
CA GLY A 259 15.94 0.36 -14.21
C GLY A 259 16.78 -0.91 -14.21
N ILE A 260 17.11 -1.43 -15.39
CA ILE A 260 17.87 -2.67 -15.58
C ILE A 260 19.08 -2.43 -16.49
N TYR A 261 20.26 -2.81 -16.02
CA TYR A 261 21.45 -3.01 -16.84
C TYR A 261 21.76 -4.49 -16.99
N SER A 262 22.00 -4.94 -18.22
CA SER A 262 22.32 -6.32 -18.54
C SER A 262 23.49 -6.46 -19.52
N ARG A 263 24.47 -7.29 -19.14
CA ARG A 263 25.62 -7.63 -20.00
C ARG A 263 25.94 -9.12 -20.00
N ASP A 264 26.16 -9.70 -21.18
CA ASP A 264 26.46 -11.12 -21.34
C ASP A 264 25.40 -12.04 -20.66
N SER A 265 24.15 -11.58 -20.58
CA SER A 265 23.09 -12.17 -19.74
C SER A 265 21.79 -12.43 -20.51
N ARG A 266 20.93 -13.30 -19.98
CA ARG A 266 19.55 -13.49 -20.47
C ARG A 266 18.56 -12.80 -19.53
N VAL A 267 17.76 -11.89 -20.07
CA VAL A 267 16.74 -11.16 -19.33
C VAL A 267 15.36 -11.52 -19.89
N ASN A 268 14.44 -11.90 -19.01
CA ASN A 268 13.02 -12.09 -19.32
C ASN A 268 12.21 -11.18 -18.38
N VAL A 269 11.46 -10.24 -18.96
CA VAL A 269 10.52 -9.37 -18.24
C VAL A 269 9.12 -9.70 -18.73
N ILE A 270 8.27 -10.21 -17.85
CA ILE A 270 6.98 -10.77 -18.20
C ILE A 270 5.92 -10.16 -17.28
N ASN A 271 4.78 -9.73 -17.82
CA ASN A 271 3.64 -9.28 -17.00
C ASN A 271 4.03 -8.23 -15.95
N SER A 272 4.91 -7.29 -16.33
CA SER A 272 5.59 -6.40 -15.37
C SER A 272 5.60 -4.96 -15.88
N THR A 273 5.72 -4.01 -14.97
CA THR A 273 5.76 -2.57 -15.25
C THR A 273 7.15 -2.01 -14.94
N ILE A 274 7.78 -1.33 -15.90
CA ILE A 274 9.07 -0.65 -15.71
C ILE A 274 8.88 0.82 -16.04
N SER A 275 8.89 1.70 -15.03
CA SER A 275 8.50 3.09 -15.24
C SER A 275 9.31 4.13 -14.48
N ASP A 276 9.46 5.34 -15.01
CA ASP A 276 10.15 6.45 -14.35
C ASP A 276 11.62 6.15 -13.97
N ASN A 277 12.30 5.29 -14.73
CA ASN A 277 13.71 5.01 -14.50
C ASN A 277 14.60 5.90 -15.39
N LEU A 278 15.67 6.42 -14.81
CA LEU A 278 16.48 7.47 -15.42
C LEU A 278 17.95 7.07 -15.51
N THR A 279 18.57 7.40 -16.64
CA THR A 279 20.02 7.29 -16.84
C THR A 279 20.54 8.35 -17.81
N SER A 280 21.85 8.59 -17.83
CA SER A 280 22.41 9.69 -18.63
C SER A 280 22.70 9.30 -20.09
N VAL A 281 22.88 8.02 -20.42
CA VAL A 281 23.32 7.61 -21.77
C VAL A 281 22.35 6.67 -22.47
N ARG A 282 22.18 5.41 -22.04
CA ARG A 282 21.31 4.45 -22.75
C ARG A 282 20.40 3.63 -21.84
N GLY A 283 19.19 3.33 -22.33
CA GLY A 283 18.31 2.36 -21.69
C GLY A 283 17.82 2.84 -20.33
N GLY A 284 16.99 3.89 -20.30
CA GLY A 284 16.44 4.39 -19.04
C GLY A 284 15.70 3.29 -18.28
N GLY A 285 14.80 2.59 -18.96
CA GLY A 285 14.15 1.39 -18.44
C GLY A 285 15.08 0.18 -18.48
N ILE A 286 15.51 -0.23 -19.68
CA ILE A 286 16.36 -1.41 -19.88
C ILE A 286 17.52 -1.11 -20.82
N PHE A 287 18.74 -1.41 -20.38
CA PHE A 287 19.91 -1.56 -21.22
C PHE A 287 20.33 -3.04 -21.30
N SER A 288 20.52 -3.57 -22.52
CA SER A 288 20.91 -4.97 -22.73
C SER A 288 21.97 -5.13 -23.84
N ILE A 289 23.08 -5.80 -23.53
CA ILE A 289 24.18 -6.04 -24.47
C ILE A 289 24.78 -7.45 -24.34
N ARG A 290 25.26 -7.99 -25.48
CA ARG A 290 25.90 -9.31 -25.62
C ARG A 290 25.11 -10.48 -25.02
N GLY A 291 23.78 -10.44 -25.06
CA GLY A 291 22.91 -11.40 -24.40
C GLY A 291 21.63 -11.71 -25.17
N ARG A 292 20.53 -11.92 -24.43
CA ARG A 292 19.18 -12.02 -24.98
C ARG A 292 18.21 -11.27 -24.08
N LEU A 293 17.42 -10.37 -24.67
CA LEU A 293 16.31 -9.71 -24.00
C LEU A 293 14.98 -10.31 -24.50
N THR A 294 14.09 -10.62 -23.57
CA THR A 294 12.71 -11.01 -23.83
C THR A 294 11.81 -10.14 -22.98
N VAL A 295 10.88 -9.45 -23.61
CA VAL A 295 9.86 -8.67 -22.91
C VAL A 295 8.50 -9.09 -23.45
N ALA A 296 7.60 -9.52 -22.57
CA ALA A 296 6.26 -9.95 -22.98
C ALA A 296 5.19 -9.46 -22.02
N ASN A 297 4.01 -9.12 -22.54
CA ASN A 297 2.86 -8.72 -21.73
C ASN A 297 3.23 -7.63 -20.70
N SER A 298 4.11 -6.69 -21.04
CA SER A 298 4.70 -5.76 -20.07
C SER A 298 4.49 -4.31 -20.49
N THR A 299 4.60 -3.38 -19.55
CA THR A 299 4.51 -1.94 -19.82
C THR A 299 5.83 -1.27 -19.44
N ILE A 300 6.48 -0.62 -20.40
CA ILE A 300 7.73 0.13 -20.19
C ILE A 300 7.47 1.58 -20.55
N SER A 301 7.35 2.46 -19.56
CA SER A 301 6.84 3.82 -19.77
C SER A 301 7.57 4.88 -18.96
N ASP A 302 7.55 6.13 -19.39
CA ASP A 302 8.06 7.27 -18.60
C ASP A 302 9.56 7.18 -18.24
N ASN A 303 10.32 6.34 -18.94
CA ASN A 303 11.75 6.15 -18.68
C ASN A 303 12.60 7.15 -19.47
N GLY A 304 13.74 7.57 -18.94
CA GLY A 304 14.58 8.63 -19.51
C GLY A 304 16.03 8.22 -19.77
N ALA A 305 16.50 8.42 -21.00
CA ALA A 305 17.91 8.32 -21.39
C ALA A 305 18.19 9.17 -22.63
N VAL A 306 19.46 9.41 -22.97
CA VAL A 306 19.79 10.07 -24.26
C VAL A 306 19.48 9.16 -25.46
N ASN A 307 19.57 7.84 -25.29
CA ASN A 307 19.31 6.85 -26.34
C ASN A 307 18.50 5.67 -25.79
N GLY A 308 17.31 5.45 -26.31
CA GLY A 308 16.42 4.38 -25.86
C GLY A 308 15.99 4.61 -24.42
N GLY A 309 15.19 5.66 -24.18
CA GLY A 309 14.63 5.96 -22.87
C GLY A 309 13.91 4.76 -22.27
N GLY A 310 13.03 4.10 -23.04
CA GLY A 310 12.47 2.80 -22.68
C GLY A 310 13.52 1.69 -22.71
N ILE A 311 13.98 1.31 -23.91
CA ILE A 311 14.91 0.20 -24.12
C ILE A 311 16.06 0.59 -25.06
N PHE A 312 17.28 0.24 -24.65
CA PHE A 312 18.42 0.10 -25.56
C PHE A 312 18.89 -1.37 -25.57
N ASN A 313 18.92 -1.98 -26.76
CA ASN A 313 19.33 -3.37 -26.92
C ASN A 313 20.34 -3.57 -28.07
N ASP A 314 21.48 -4.18 -27.78
CA ASP A 314 22.50 -4.56 -28.77
C ASP A 314 22.64 -6.09 -28.88
N SER A 315 21.51 -6.79 -28.84
CA SER A 315 21.48 -8.25 -28.66
C SER A 315 20.26 -8.90 -29.31
N THR A 316 20.12 -10.23 -29.20
CA THR A 316 18.89 -10.90 -29.62
C THR A 316 17.72 -10.39 -28.78
N PHE A 317 16.70 -9.84 -29.45
CA PHE A 317 15.56 -9.24 -28.80
C PHE A 317 14.25 -9.90 -29.21
N ASN A 318 13.41 -10.23 -28.23
CA ASN A 318 12.09 -10.80 -28.40
C ASN A 318 11.08 -9.90 -27.67
N LEU A 319 10.08 -9.44 -28.39
CA LEU A 319 9.09 -8.51 -27.88
C LEU A 319 7.68 -8.98 -28.28
N SER A 320 6.77 -9.11 -27.32
CA SER A 320 5.38 -9.53 -27.60
C SER A 320 4.35 -8.91 -26.66
N ASN A 321 3.18 -8.50 -27.16
CA ASN A 321 2.08 -7.94 -26.34
C ASN A 321 2.56 -6.87 -25.33
N THR A 322 3.55 -6.06 -25.70
CA THR A 322 4.23 -5.12 -24.80
C THR A 322 4.01 -3.68 -25.24
N ILE A 323 3.84 -2.79 -24.27
CA ILE A 323 3.82 -1.33 -24.46
C ILE A 323 5.21 -0.76 -24.16
N ILE A 324 5.75 0.07 -25.06
CA ILE A 324 6.90 0.93 -24.77
C ILE A 324 6.54 2.36 -25.18
N ALA A 325 6.52 3.31 -24.24
CA ALA A 325 5.98 4.64 -24.51
C ALA A 325 6.48 5.71 -23.53
N ASN A 326 6.08 6.96 -23.77
CA ASN A 326 6.28 8.12 -22.90
C ASN A 326 7.75 8.32 -22.50
N SER A 327 8.71 7.87 -23.31
CA SER A 327 10.11 8.02 -22.97
C SER A 327 10.48 9.50 -22.87
N LEU A 328 10.98 9.94 -21.71
CA LEU A 328 11.23 11.36 -21.43
C LEU A 328 12.30 11.97 -22.35
N ALA A 329 13.18 11.12 -22.88
CA ALA A 329 14.18 11.46 -23.90
C ALA A 329 14.67 10.19 -24.63
N GLY A 330 15.31 10.37 -25.79
CA GLY A 330 16.07 9.31 -26.46
C GLY A 330 15.29 8.27 -27.27
N GLY A 331 13.97 8.41 -27.36
CA GLY A 331 13.07 7.49 -28.06
C GLY A 331 12.74 6.22 -27.26
N ASP A 332 11.70 5.50 -27.66
CA ASP A 332 11.17 4.37 -26.87
C ASP A 332 12.05 3.13 -26.96
N CYS A 333 12.49 2.78 -28.16
CA CYS A 333 13.24 1.57 -28.41
C CYS A 333 14.37 1.80 -29.41
N ILE A 334 15.60 1.51 -28.99
CA ILE A 334 16.76 1.47 -29.88
C ILE A 334 17.31 0.06 -29.89
N THR A 335 17.41 -0.53 -31.09
CA THR A 335 18.06 -1.82 -31.28
C THR A 335 19.14 -1.75 -32.35
N SER A 336 20.37 -2.13 -32.00
CA SER A 336 21.45 -2.44 -32.95
C SER A 336 21.65 -3.95 -33.13
N GLY A 337 21.04 -4.77 -32.28
CA GLY A 337 20.99 -6.22 -32.38
C GLY A 337 19.88 -6.76 -33.27
N SER A 338 19.78 -8.09 -33.38
CA SER A 338 18.74 -8.77 -34.15
C SER A 338 17.43 -8.83 -33.36
N LEU A 339 16.41 -8.12 -33.87
CA LEU A 339 15.03 -8.25 -33.42
C LEU A 339 14.46 -9.57 -33.97
N ALA A 340 14.50 -10.62 -33.14
CA ALA A 340 14.13 -11.97 -33.53
C ALA A 340 12.61 -12.16 -33.56
N THR A 341 11.89 -11.55 -32.61
CA THR A 341 10.43 -11.51 -32.60
C THR A 341 9.95 -10.12 -32.20
N ASN A 342 8.89 -9.66 -32.87
CA ASN A 342 8.17 -8.43 -32.58
C ASN A 342 6.71 -8.66 -32.98
N SER A 343 5.83 -8.90 -32.01
CA SER A 343 4.45 -9.34 -32.26
C SER A 343 3.44 -8.66 -31.34
N ASN A 344 2.45 -7.99 -31.92
CA ASN A 344 1.36 -7.32 -31.18
C ASN A 344 1.89 -6.36 -30.10
N ASN A 345 2.92 -5.59 -30.42
CA ASN A 345 3.43 -4.55 -29.53
C ASN A 345 2.89 -3.19 -29.93
N LEU A 346 2.81 -2.30 -28.94
CA LEU A 346 2.59 -0.88 -29.12
C LEU A 346 3.87 -0.14 -28.70
N ILE A 347 4.48 0.58 -29.65
CA ILE A 347 5.61 1.45 -29.35
C ILE A 347 5.25 2.86 -29.83
N GLU A 348 5.16 3.83 -28.92
CA GLU A 348 4.52 5.13 -29.16
C GLU A 348 5.14 5.86 -30.36
N ASP A 349 6.47 5.98 -30.39
CA ASP A 349 7.20 6.68 -31.47
C ASP A 349 7.44 5.83 -32.74
N GLY A 350 6.94 4.59 -32.78
CA GLY A 350 7.10 3.65 -33.89
C GLY A 350 8.51 3.05 -34.03
N SER A 351 9.41 3.33 -33.09
CA SER A 351 10.75 2.72 -33.05
C SER A 351 10.67 1.20 -32.84
N CYS A 352 11.71 0.49 -33.28
CA CYS A 352 11.71 -0.98 -33.35
C CYS A 352 10.56 -1.61 -34.20
N GLN A 353 9.83 -0.80 -34.99
CA GLN A 353 8.82 -1.23 -35.96
C GLN A 353 7.66 -2.05 -35.35
N PRO A 354 6.88 -1.49 -34.42
CA PRO A 354 5.80 -2.20 -33.74
C PRO A 354 4.62 -2.50 -34.69
N ALA A 355 3.69 -3.33 -34.22
CA ALA A 355 2.42 -3.53 -34.90
C ALA A 355 1.52 -2.29 -34.80
N ILE A 356 1.61 -1.56 -33.68
CA ILE A 356 0.83 -0.36 -33.37
C ILE A 356 1.78 0.75 -32.93
N SER A 357 1.59 1.96 -33.44
CA SER A 357 2.29 3.18 -33.01
C SER A 357 1.29 4.27 -32.67
N GLY A 358 1.64 5.14 -31.74
CA GLY A 358 0.78 6.18 -31.19
C GLY A 358 0.63 6.05 -29.67
N ASP A 359 0.07 7.09 -29.05
CA ASP A 359 -0.10 7.20 -27.61
C ASP A 359 -0.89 6.00 -27.04
N PRO A 360 -0.30 5.19 -26.13
CA PRO A 360 -0.99 4.06 -25.50
C PRO A 360 -2.07 4.48 -24.52
N LYS A 361 -2.18 5.77 -24.15
CA LYS A 361 -3.15 6.31 -23.22
C LYS A 361 -3.10 5.59 -21.87
N LEU A 362 -1.93 5.65 -21.25
CA LEU A 362 -1.68 5.06 -19.93
C LEU A 362 -2.16 6.02 -18.83
N GLY A 363 -2.75 5.45 -17.77
CA GLY A 363 -2.92 6.14 -16.50
C GLY A 363 -1.59 6.27 -15.75
N PRO A 364 -1.55 7.06 -14.66
CA PRO A 364 -0.35 7.17 -13.85
C PRO A 364 0.04 5.81 -13.23
N LEU A 365 1.32 5.67 -12.86
CA LEU A 365 1.76 4.54 -12.04
C LEU A 365 1.17 4.70 -10.63
N GLN A 366 0.27 3.80 -10.26
CA GLN A 366 -0.43 3.86 -8.97
C GLN A 366 -0.90 2.47 -8.53
N ASP A 367 -1.49 2.40 -7.34
CA ASP A 367 -2.25 1.24 -6.92
C ASP A 367 -3.54 1.12 -7.75
N ASN A 368 -3.62 0.10 -8.60
CA ASN A 368 -4.83 -0.27 -9.35
C ASN A 368 -5.33 -1.67 -8.94
N GLY A 369 -5.02 -2.07 -7.70
CA GLY A 369 -5.18 -3.42 -7.18
C GLY A 369 -3.94 -4.30 -7.41
N GLY A 370 -3.86 -5.40 -6.67
CA GLY A 370 -2.75 -6.36 -6.73
C GLY A 370 -1.56 -6.02 -5.82
N PRO A 371 -0.46 -6.78 -5.89
CA PRO A 371 0.68 -6.65 -4.99
C PRO A 371 1.67 -5.52 -5.36
N THR A 372 1.60 -4.99 -6.59
CA THR A 372 2.53 -3.98 -7.10
C THR A 372 1.80 -2.92 -7.92
N PHE A 373 2.35 -1.71 -8.00
CA PHE A 373 1.76 -0.62 -8.78
C PHE A 373 1.79 -0.92 -10.28
N THR A 374 0.73 -0.53 -10.98
CA THR A 374 0.59 -0.72 -12.43
C THR A 374 0.18 0.59 -13.09
N GLN A 375 0.23 0.62 -14.42
CA GLN A 375 -0.40 1.69 -15.21
C GLN A 375 -1.61 1.11 -15.93
N ALA A 376 -2.80 1.59 -15.56
CA ALA A 376 -4.04 1.16 -16.18
C ALA A 376 -4.14 1.69 -17.62
N LEU A 377 -4.76 0.90 -18.50
CA LEU A 377 -5.16 1.37 -19.82
C LEU A 377 -6.38 2.28 -19.66
N LEU A 378 -6.28 3.52 -20.13
CA LEU A 378 -7.41 4.44 -20.12
C LEU A 378 -8.38 4.12 -21.27
N PHE A 379 -9.63 4.55 -21.13
CA PHE A 379 -10.65 4.41 -22.18
C PHE A 379 -10.16 4.84 -23.56
N ASP A 380 -10.54 4.15 -24.63
CA ASP A 380 -10.06 4.35 -26.02
C ASP A 380 -8.55 4.18 -26.20
N SER A 381 -7.86 3.49 -25.29
CA SER A 381 -6.48 3.11 -25.52
C SER A 381 -6.38 2.18 -26.75
N PRO A 382 -5.43 2.44 -27.68
CA PRO A 382 -5.18 1.53 -28.79
C PRO A 382 -4.59 0.17 -28.38
N ALA A 383 -4.25 -0.01 -27.10
CA ALA A 383 -3.79 -1.28 -26.54
C ALA A 383 -4.94 -2.21 -26.10
N LEU A 384 -6.16 -1.69 -25.96
CA LEU A 384 -7.34 -2.47 -25.56
C LEU A 384 -7.71 -3.49 -26.63
N ASP A 385 -7.90 -4.75 -26.23
CA ASP A 385 -8.23 -5.90 -27.08
C ASP A 385 -7.30 -6.08 -28.30
N ALA A 386 -6.08 -5.55 -28.25
CA ALA A 386 -5.17 -5.45 -29.39
C ALA A 386 -4.03 -6.49 -29.38
N GLY A 387 -3.92 -7.25 -28.29
CA GLY A 387 -2.91 -8.28 -28.11
C GLY A 387 -3.21 -9.58 -28.85
N ASN A 388 -2.43 -10.61 -28.55
CA ASN A 388 -2.58 -11.93 -29.13
C ASN A 388 -2.49 -13.03 -28.06
N ASN A 389 -3.59 -13.74 -27.87
CA ASN A 389 -3.74 -14.79 -26.86
C ASN A 389 -2.78 -15.97 -27.09
N ALA A 390 -2.42 -16.27 -28.35
CA ALA A 390 -1.62 -17.44 -28.69
C ALA A 390 -0.13 -17.30 -28.34
N ILE A 391 0.32 -16.09 -28.03
CA ILE A 391 1.72 -15.78 -27.68
C ILE A 391 1.89 -15.36 -26.21
N ILE A 392 0.84 -15.52 -25.40
CA ILE A 392 0.94 -15.34 -23.94
C ILE A 392 1.95 -16.40 -23.42
N PRO A 393 3.01 -15.98 -22.70
CA PRO A 393 3.98 -16.90 -22.11
C PRO A 393 3.33 -17.90 -21.16
N SER A 394 3.98 -19.04 -20.97
CA SER A 394 3.57 -20.00 -19.94
C SER A 394 3.86 -19.47 -18.53
N ASP A 395 3.05 -19.84 -17.57
CA ASP A 395 3.24 -19.52 -16.16
C ASP A 395 4.34 -20.36 -15.50
N VAL A 396 5.60 -20.11 -15.88
CA VAL A 396 6.74 -20.90 -15.37
C VAL A 396 7.01 -20.71 -13.86
N ASN A 397 6.30 -19.78 -13.20
CA ASN A 397 6.51 -19.43 -11.80
C ASN A 397 5.32 -19.80 -10.90
N ASP A 398 4.28 -20.45 -11.42
CA ASP A 398 3.07 -20.82 -10.66
C ASP A 398 2.46 -19.60 -9.95
N LEU A 399 2.13 -18.56 -10.72
CA LEU A 399 1.75 -17.25 -10.19
C LEU A 399 0.37 -17.23 -9.54
N ASP A 400 -0.50 -18.19 -9.82
CA ASP A 400 -1.80 -18.36 -9.15
C ASP A 400 -1.83 -19.48 -8.10
N GLY A 401 -0.75 -20.28 -7.99
CA GLY A 401 -0.59 -21.30 -6.96
C GLY A 401 -1.40 -22.56 -7.18
N ASP A 402 -1.87 -22.83 -8.41
CA ASP A 402 -2.60 -24.04 -8.75
C ASP A 402 -1.68 -25.26 -9.03
N GLY A 403 -0.36 -25.02 -9.13
CA GLY A 403 0.69 -26.03 -9.33
C GLY A 403 0.90 -26.44 -10.79
N ASN A 404 0.17 -25.85 -11.73
CA ASN A 404 0.43 -25.94 -13.16
C ASN A 404 1.44 -24.84 -13.53
N ILE A 405 2.39 -25.16 -14.43
CA ILE A 405 3.43 -24.19 -14.85
C ILE A 405 3.59 -24.11 -16.36
N THR A 406 2.62 -24.67 -17.09
CA THR A 406 2.70 -24.92 -18.54
C THR A 406 1.56 -24.28 -19.32
N GLU A 407 0.51 -23.89 -18.62
CA GLU A 407 -0.59 -23.05 -19.05
C GLU A 407 -0.12 -21.63 -19.33
N PRO A 408 -0.84 -20.89 -20.19
CA PRO A 408 -0.63 -19.45 -20.35
C PRO A 408 -0.88 -18.71 -19.04
N LEU A 409 -0.19 -17.59 -18.83
CA LEU A 409 -0.40 -16.72 -17.66
C LEU A 409 -1.89 -16.51 -17.34
N PRO A 410 -2.34 -16.85 -16.12
CA PRO A 410 -3.77 -16.83 -15.77
C PRO A 410 -4.28 -15.41 -15.52
N ASN A 411 -3.42 -14.54 -14.97
CA ASN A 411 -3.76 -13.20 -14.52
C ASN A 411 -2.86 -12.14 -15.16
N ASP A 412 -3.33 -10.89 -15.19
CA ASP A 412 -2.45 -9.75 -15.45
C ASP A 412 -1.50 -9.48 -14.26
N GLN A 413 -0.70 -8.41 -14.32
CA GLN A 413 0.31 -8.13 -13.30
C GLN A 413 -0.26 -8.12 -11.85
N ARG A 414 -1.54 -7.77 -11.68
CA ARG A 414 -2.18 -7.62 -10.38
C ARG A 414 -2.48 -8.96 -9.71
N GLY A 415 -2.36 -10.06 -10.44
CA GLY A 415 -2.54 -11.41 -9.92
C GLY A 415 -3.99 -11.83 -9.76
N THR A 416 -4.25 -12.77 -8.85
CA THR A 416 -5.55 -13.43 -8.67
C THR A 416 -6.70 -12.43 -8.54
N GLY A 417 -7.75 -12.65 -9.35
CA GLY A 417 -8.91 -11.75 -9.44
C GLY A 417 -8.87 -10.81 -10.66
N TYR A 418 -7.74 -10.73 -11.34
CA TYR A 418 -7.55 -9.93 -12.56
C TYR A 418 -7.10 -10.82 -13.71
N ALA A 419 -8.05 -11.50 -14.34
CA ALA A 419 -7.76 -12.45 -15.42
C ALA A 419 -6.95 -11.79 -16.54
N ARG A 420 -6.00 -12.54 -17.13
CA ARG A 420 -5.13 -12.04 -18.22
C ARG A 420 -5.87 -11.85 -19.54
N ILE A 421 -7.08 -12.39 -19.66
CA ILE A 421 -7.94 -12.24 -20.83
C ILE A 421 -9.34 -11.95 -20.32
N VAL A 422 -9.84 -10.75 -20.59
CA VAL A 422 -11.21 -10.35 -20.35
C VAL A 422 -11.91 -10.18 -21.70
N GLY A 423 -13.10 -10.75 -21.85
CA GLY A 423 -13.77 -10.77 -23.15
C GLY A 423 -13.14 -11.80 -24.10
N SER A 424 -12.59 -11.36 -25.24
CA SER A 424 -12.08 -12.27 -26.28
C SER A 424 -10.59 -12.16 -26.56
N THR A 425 -9.98 -11.00 -26.33
CA THR A 425 -8.60 -10.73 -26.72
C THR A 425 -7.87 -10.08 -25.56
N VAL A 426 -6.63 -10.52 -25.31
CA VAL A 426 -5.76 -9.88 -24.32
C VAL A 426 -5.40 -8.46 -24.72
N ASP A 427 -5.31 -7.57 -23.76
CA ASP A 427 -4.76 -6.24 -23.94
C ASP A 427 -3.23 -6.29 -24.12
N ILE A 428 -2.67 -5.33 -24.86
CA ILE A 428 -1.22 -5.13 -24.92
C ILE A 428 -0.78 -4.47 -23.62
N GLY A 429 0.29 -4.96 -22.98
CA GLY A 429 0.86 -4.37 -21.77
C GLY A 429 0.74 -5.27 -20.54
N ALA A 430 1.11 -4.74 -19.37
CA ALA A 430 1.07 -5.45 -18.08
C ALA A 430 -0.32 -5.52 -17.44
N PHE A 431 -1.25 -4.71 -17.91
CA PHE A 431 -2.58 -4.51 -17.34
C PHE A 431 -3.66 -4.96 -18.32
N GLU A 432 -4.67 -5.66 -17.81
CA GLU A 432 -5.89 -6.06 -18.52
C GLU A 432 -7.08 -5.25 -18.00
N ALA A 433 -7.73 -4.47 -18.86
CA ALA A 433 -8.88 -3.67 -18.49
C ALA A 433 -10.10 -4.56 -18.19
N GLN A 434 -10.52 -4.57 -16.93
CA GLN A 434 -11.65 -5.38 -16.46
C GLN A 434 -13.02 -4.81 -16.90
N ASN A 435 -13.11 -3.50 -17.14
CA ASN A 435 -14.31 -2.84 -17.66
C ASN A 435 -13.93 -1.75 -18.66
N GLN A 436 -14.42 -1.88 -19.87
CA GLN A 436 -13.96 -1.14 -21.05
C GLN A 436 -14.60 0.25 -21.20
N ILE A 437 -15.59 0.65 -20.38
CA ILE A 437 -16.24 1.97 -20.48
C ILE A 437 -16.45 2.60 -19.09
N PRO A 438 -15.97 3.85 -18.83
CA PRO A 438 -16.22 4.55 -17.57
C PRO A 438 -17.71 4.78 -17.28
N GLN A 439 -18.10 4.62 -16.02
CA GLN A 439 -19.46 4.87 -15.54
C GLN A 439 -19.53 6.15 -14.70
N LEU A 440 -20.51 7.02 -14.98
CA LEU A 440 -20.76 8.26 -14.26
C LEU A 440 -21.80 8.05 -13.14
N SER A 441 -21.53 8.63 -11.98
CA SER A 441 -22.49 8.79 -10.89
C SER A 441 -22.42 10.21 -10.31
N ILE A 442 -23.47 10.64 -9.63
CA ILE A 442 -23.57 11.95 -8.97
C ILE A 442 -24.06 11.73 -7.54
N ASN A 443 -23.52 12.46 -6.56
CA ASN A 443 -24.00 12.35 -5.18
C ASN A 443 -25.20 13.26 -4.90
N ASP A 444 -25.90 12.96 -3.82
CA ASP A 444 -26.89 13.85 -3.21
C ASP A 444 -26.22 14.87 -2.28
N VAL A 445 -26.87 16.03 -2.10
CA VAL A 445 -26.36 17.16 -1.31
C VAL A 445 -27.47 17.73 -0.44
N THR A 446 -27.19 17.95 0.85
CA THR A 446 -28.05 18.72 1.75
C THR A 446 -27.35 20.00 2.16
N VAL A 447 -28.08 21.12 2.15
CA VAL A 447 -27.58 22.43 2.52
C VAL A 447 -28.58 23.16 3.42
N ILE A 448 -28.04 24.03 4.28
CA ILE A 448 -28.84 24.89 5.14
C ILE A 448 -29.05 26.23 4.46
N ASP A 449 -30.31 26.65 4.37
CA ASP A 449 -30.63 27.97 3.89
C ASP A 449 -30.11 29.04 4.87
N ASP A 450 -29.51 30.05 4.29
CA ASP A 450 -28.75 31.07 4.99
C ASP A 450 -29.33 32.46 4.71
N PRO A 451 -30.22 32.97 5.57
CA PRO A 451 -30.85 34.29 5.41
C PRO A 451 -29.87 35.45 5.26
N GLU A 452 -28.62 35.29 5.68
CA GLU A 452 -27.61 36.35 5.76
C GLU A 452 -26.39 36.08 4.87
N GLY A 453 -26.42 35.05 4.01
CA GLY A 453 -25.24 34.56 3.28
C GLY A 453 -25.53 34.03 1.88
N LEU A 454 -24.47 33.55 1.23
CA LEU A 454 -24.54 32.84 -0.05
C LEU A 454 -24.30 31.35 0.21
N THR A 455 -25.36 30.55 0.19
CA THR A 455 -25.26 29.09 0.28
C THR A 455 -25.18 28.47 -1.12
N ASN A 456 -24.34 27.44 -1.27
CA ASN A 456 -24.21 26.68 -2.51
C ASN A 456 -24.36 25.19 -2.24
N ALA A 457 -25.22 24.51 -2.99
CA ALA A 457 -25.21 23.06 -3.11
C ALA A 457 -24.12 22.65 -4.11
N VAL A 458 -23.13 21.88 -3.67
CA VAL A 458 -22.00 21.43 -4.49
C VAL A 458 -22.10 19.94 -4.72
N PHE A 459 -22.56 19.57 -5.91
CA PHE A 459 -22.64 18.18 -6.38
C PHE A 459 -21.29 17.75 -6.94
N THR A 460 -20.89 16.51 -6.69
CA THR A 460 -19.71 15.85 -7.23
C THR A 460 -20.16 14.75 -8.17
N VAL A 461 -19.68 14.82 -9.42
CA VAL A 461 -19.86 13.77 -10.41
C VAL A 461 -18.58 12.96 -10.49
N THR A 462 -18.68 11.63 -10.43
CA THR A 462 -17.57 10.69 -10.31
C THR A 462 -17.59 9.67 -11.45
N LEU A 463 -16.41 9.35 -11.98
CA LEU A 463 -16.17 8.24 -12.92
C LEU A 463 -15.72 6.98 -12.18
N SER A 464 -16.19 5.82 -12.63
CA SER A 464 -15.72 4.52 -12.13
C SER A 464 -14.24 4.24 -12.47
N ASN A 465 -13.73 4.82 -13.55
CA ASN A 465 -12.34 4.73 -14.00
C ASN A 465 -11.97 6.02 -14.78
N PRO A 466 -10.70 6.47 -14.76
CA PRO A 466 -10.26 7.61 -15.55
C PRO A 466 -10.40 7.38 -17.06
N SER A 467 -10.62 8.47 -17.81
CA SER A 467 -10.69 8.45 -19.28
C SER A 467 -9.48 9.14 -19.92
N SER A 468 -9.02 8.64 -21.07
CA SER A 468 -7.96 9.28 -21.88
C SER A 468 -8.46 10.47 -22.68
N THR A 469 -9.77 10.59 -22.83
CA THR A 469 -10.43 11.68 -23.52
C THR A 469 -11.26 12.46 -22.52
N THR A 470 -11.42 13.75 -22.78
CA THR A 470 -12.33 14.58 -22.01
C THR A 470 -13.74 13.98 -22.01
N VAL A 471 -14.24 13.66 -20.81
CA VAL A 471 -15.62 13.23 -20.63
C VAL A 471 -16.49 14.45 -20.50
N THR A 472 -17.58 14.48 -21.26
CA THR A 472 -18.58 15.54 -21.15
C THR A 472 -19.93 14.94 -20.83
N VAL A 473 -20.68 15.60 -19.96
CA VAL A 473 -22.05 15.24 -19.61
C VAL A 473 -22.86 16.52 -19.44
N ARG A 474 -24.06 16.56 -20.01
CA ARG A 474 -24.98 17.68 -19.78
C ARG A 474 -25.65 17.49 -18.43
N TYR A 475 -25.88 18.60 -17.74
CA TYR A 475 -26.68 18.62 -16.53
C TYR A 475 -27.72 19.73 -16.59
N SER A 476 -28.87 19.48 -15.96
CA SER A 476 -29.91 20.50 -15.76
C SER A 476 -30.61 20.28 -14.43
N SER A 477 -30.79 21.35 -13.67
CA SER A 477 -31.61 21.33 -12.46
C SER A 477 -33.09 21.29 -12.81
N ALA A 478 -33.91 20.58 -12.04
CA ALA A 478 -35.36 20.61 -12.13
C ALA A 478 -35.98 20.73 -10.73
N ASN A 479 -37.12 21.41 -10.67
CA ASN A 479 -37.89 21.59 -9.44
C ASN A 479 -38.40 20.23 -8.96
N GLU A 480 -38.46 20.06 -7.65
CA GLU A 480 -39.40 19.14 -7.01
C GLU A 480 -40.29 19.98 -6.10
N THR A 481 -40.04 20.01 -4.79
CA THR A 481 -40.74 20.92 -3.87
C THR A 481 -40.09 22.31 -3.86
N ALA A 482 -38.75 22.39 -4.01
CA ALA A 482 -38.04 23.64 -4.21
C ALA A 482 -38.27 24.16 -5.64
N ILE A 483 -38.53 25.46 -5.77
CA ILE A 483 -38.88 26.19 -6.99
C ILE A 483 -37.71 27.05 -7.47
N ALA A 484 -37.31 26.84 -8.72
CA ALA A 484 -36.28 27.66 -9.36
C ALA A 484 -36.59 29.18 -9.31
N SER A 485 -35.55 29.97 -9.02
CA SER A 485 -35.55 31.42 -8.81
C SER A 485 -36.34 31.92 -7.59
N VAL A 486 -36.91 31.00 -6.80
CA VAL A 486 -37.41 31.27 -5.45
C VAL A 486 -36.42 30.70 -4.45
N ASP A 487 -36.11 29.41 -4.56
CA ASP A 487 -35.31 28.68 -3.55
C ASP A 487 -33.88 28.39 -4.05
N TYR A 488 -33.69 28.30 -5.37
CA TYR A 488 -32.37 28.09 -5.96
C TYR A 488 -32.25 28.69 -7.37
N THR A 489 -31.03 29.01 -7.79
CA THR A 489 -30.78 29.50 -9.15
C THR A 489 -30.69 28.31 -10.12
N PRO A 490 -31.56 28.22 -11.15
CA PRO A 490 -31.54 27.08 -12.08
C PRO A 490 -30.25 27.06 -12.90
N VAL A 491 -29.70 25.86 -13.10
CA VAL A 491 -28.51 25.62 -13.90
C VAL A 491 -28.80 24.65 -15.03
N SER A 492 -28.22 24.90 -16.20
CA SER A 492 -28.25 23.98 -17.35
C SER A 492 -27.01 24.18 -18.21
N ARG A 493 -26.02 23.30 -18.07
CA ARG A 493 -24.71 23.44 -18.75
C ARG A 493 -24.13 22.06 -19.09
N THR A 494 -22.94 22.05 -19.68
CA THR A 494 -22.13 20.85 -19.83
C THR A 494 -21.07 20.84 -18.72
N LEU A 495 -20.98 19.73 -17.99
CA LEU A 495 -19.86 19.42 -17.11
C LEU A 495 -18.76 18.74 -17.94
N THR A 496 -17.52 19.10 -17.64
CA THR A 496 -16.33 18.55 -18.26
C THR A 496 -15.47 17.92 -17.18
N ILE A 497 -15.21 16.61 -17.29
CA ILE A 497 -14.17 15.93 -16.52
C ILE A 497 -12.95 15.83 -17.43
N GLY A 498 -11.86 16.47 -17.03
CA GLY A 498 -10.63 16.50 -17.83
C GLY A 498 -10.03 15.11 -18.03
N GLN A 499 -9.22 14.95 -19.07
CA GLN A 499 -8.44 13.74 -19.29
C GLN A 499 -7.67 13.34 -18.01
N GLY A 500 -7.71 12.05 -17.67
CA GLY A 500 -7.07 11.49 -16.48
C GLY A 500 -7.69 11.90 -15.13
N GLN A 501 -8.73 12.73 -15.12
CA GLN A 501 -9.46 13.10 -13.91
C GLN A 501 -10.62 12.12 -13.66
N ASN A 502 -10.94 11.89 -12.39
CA ASN A 502 -12.05 11.01 -11.99
C ASN A 502 -13.29 11.77 -11.54
N THR A 503 -13.17 13.05 -11.21
CA THR A 503 -14.27 13.82 -10.62
C THR A 503 -14.34 15.24 -11.15
N ALA A 504 -15.54 15.82 -11.16
CA ALA A 504 -15.74 17.26 -11.29
C ALA A 504 -16.99 17.69 -10.52
N THR A 505 -17.06 18.97 -10.13
CA THR A 505 -18.17 19.48 -9.31
C THR A 505 -19.11 20.39 -10.09
N ILE A 506 -20.38 20.40 -9.68
CA ILE A 506 -21.42 21.32 -10.14
C ILE A 506 -21.92 22.11 -8.94
N THR A 507 -21.92 23.43 -9.07
CA THR A 507 -22.41 24.34 -8.02
C THR A 507 -23.77 24.90 -8.40
N VAL A 508 -24.74 24.76 -7.50
CA VAL A 508 -26.07 25.37 -7.57
C VAL A 508 -26.21 26.35 -6.41
N SER A 509 -26.43 27.62 -6.71
CA SER A 509 -26.62 28.65 -5.67
C SER A 509 -28.02 28.59 -5.10
N ILE A 510 -28.12 28.57 -3.77
CA ILE A 510 -29.37 28.61 -3.01
C ILE A 510 -29.77 30.07 -2.83
N THR A 511 -31.06 30.36 -2.97
CA THR A 511 -31.61 31.70 -2.82
C THR A 511 -32.06 31.84 -1.38
N ALA A 512 -31.31 32.65 -0.64
CA ALA A 512 -31.55 32.89 0.77
C ALA A 512 -32.86 33.63 1.03
N ASP A 513 -33.63 33.14 1.99
CA ASP A 513 -34.63 33.97 2.65
C ASP A 513 -34.74 33.70 4.16
N THR A 514 -35.71 34.34 4.81
CA THR A 514 -35.89 34.32 6.27
C THR A 514 -37.06 33.45 6.73
N LEU A 515 -37.77 32.82 5.80
CA LEU A 515 -38.94 32.01 6.06
C LEU A 515 -38.48 30.63 6.53
N VAL A 516 -39.06 30.17 7.65
CA VAL A 516 -38.87 28.78 8.07
C VAL A 516 -39.90 27.92 7.34
N GLU A 517 -39.38 26.98 6.57
CA GLU A 517 -40.12 26.11 5.68
C GLU A 517 -39.83 24.63 5.98
N ALA A 518 -40.67 23.74 5.45
CA ALA A 518 -40.34 22.33 5.44
C ALA A 518 -39.10 22.08 4.56
N PRO A 519 -38.31 21.02 4.80
CA PRO A 519 -37.23 20.66 3.89
C PRO A 519 -37.74 20.55 2.46
N GLU A 520 -37.04 21.19 1.54
CA GLU A 520 -37.41 21.22 0.13
C GLU A 520 -36.34 20.57 -0.74
N THR A 521 -36.76 19.94 -1.84
CA THR A 521 -35.84 19.27 -2.74
C THR A 521 -35.90 19.84 -4.15
N PHE A 522 -34.77 19.82 -4.83
CA PHE A 522 -34.64 19.92 -6.28
C PHE A 522 -33.70 18.82 -6.77
N VAL A 523 -33.68 18.55 -8.07
CA VAL A 523 -32.83 17.50 -8.65
C VAL A 523 -31.89 18.05 -9.70
N LEU A 524 -30.71 17.44 -9.85
CA LEU A 524 -29.75 17.69 -10.90
C LEU A 524 -29.65 16.46 -11.81
N ASN A 525 -30.22 16.57 -13.02
CA ASN A 525 -30.30 15.46 -13.96
C ASN A 525 -29.10 15.46 -14.91
N LEU A 526 -28.35 14.35 -14.97
CA LEU A 526 -27.31 14.09 -15.95
C LEU A 526 -27.89 13.52 -17.25
N SER A 527 -27.37 13.95 -18.39
CA SER A 527 -27.80 13.48 -19.70
C SER A 527 -26.72 13.63 -20.76
N SER A 528 -26.90 12.94 -21.91
CA SER A 528 -26.03 13.09 -23.08
C SER A 528 -24.53 12.94 -22.76
N ALA A 529 -24.17 11.94 -21.94
CA ALA A 529 -22.78 11.64 -21.66
C ALA A 529 -22.04 11.21 -22.94
N ASN A 530 -20.79 11.63 -23.05
CA ASN A 530 -19.89 11.29 -24.13
C ASN A 530 -18.59 10.74 -23.55
N HIS A 531 -18.10 9.62 -24.09
CA HIS A 531 -16.98 8.82 -23.56
C HIS A 531 -17.20 8.24 -22.15
N ALA A 532 -18.46 8.13 -21.71
CA ALA A 532 -18.86 7.46 -20.49
C ALA A 532 -20.33 7.03 -20.57
N ILE A 533 -20.74 6.10 -19.71
CA ILE A 533 -22.13 5.68 -19.52
C ILE A 533 -22.64 6.24 -18.20
N ILE A 534 -23.86 6.77 -18.16
CA ILE A 534 -24.48 7.23 -16.91
C ILE A 534 -25.00 6.02 -16.15
N ASN A 535 -24.43 5.76 -14.97
CA ASN A 535 -24.88 4.72 -14.04
C ASN A 535 -25.88 5.29 -13.03
N ASP A 536 -25.57 6.46 -12.46
CA ASP A 536 -26.51 7.25 -11.67
C ASP A 536 -26.72 8.61 -12.33
N ALA A 537 -27.97 8.90 -12.65
CA ALA A 537 -28.37 10.03 -13.48
C ALA A 537 -28.87 11.23 -12.68
N GLN A 538 -29.05 11.12 -11.36
CA GLN A 538 -29.76 12.15 -10.60
C GLN A 538 -29.12 12.38 -9.24
N GLY A 539 -28.66 13.61 -9.01
CA GLY A 539 -28.30 14.07 -7.67
C GLY A 539 -29.45 14.87 -7.07
N VAL A 540 -29.85 14.55 -5.86
CA VAL A 540 -30.90 15.25 -5.10
C VAL A 540 -30.26 16.35 -4.25
N GLY A 541 -30.72 17.58 -4.45
CA GLY A 541 -30.37 18.74 -3.62
C GLY A 541 -31.48 18.99 -2.61
N THR A 542 -31.18 18.91 -1.32
CA THR A 542 -32.12 19.19 -0.23
C THR A 542 -31.75 20.51 0.45
N ILE A 543 -32.68 21.45 0.48
CA ILE A 543 -32.57 22.73 1.17
C ILE A 543 -33.34 22.61 2.49
N THR A 544 -32.66 22.90 3.59
CA THR A 544 -33.20 22.77 4.94
C THR A 544 -33.01 24.05 5.72
N ASN A 545 -33.80 24.23 6.76
CA ASN A 545 -33.57 25.30 7.73
C ASN A 545 -32.54 24.85 8.77
N LEU A 546 -31.82 25.81 9.37
CA LEU A 546 -30.99 25.51 10.53
C LEU A 546 -31.88 24.97 11.65
N ASP A 547 -31.53 23.80 12.18
CA ASP A 547 -32.02 23.33 13.47
C ASP A 547 -31.11 23.89 14.59
N PRO A 548 -31.53 24.95 15.30
CA PRO A 548 -30.72 25.51 16.38
C PRO A 548 -30.55 24.55 17.56
N VAL A 549 -31.48 23.59 17.75
CA VAL A 549 -31.39 22.58 18.80
C VAL A 549 -30.25 21.63 18.45
N GLN A 550 -30.24 21.10 17.24
CA GLN A 550 -29.18 20.19 16.78
C GLN A 550 -27.80 20.88 16.78
N TYR A 551 -27.76 22.14 16.34
CA TYR A 551 -26.54 22.94 16.37
C TYR A 551 -26.05 23.18 17.80
N GLY A 552 -26.94 23.51 18.73
CA GLY A 552 -26.59 23.67 20.14
C GLY A 552 -26.06 22.39 20.77
N ALA A 553 -26.72 21.25 20.52
CA ALA A 553 -26.30 19.95 21.03
C ALA A 553 -24.94 19.49 20.50
N SER A 554 -24.57 19.93 19.29
CA SER A 554 -23.30 19.60 18.64
C SER A 554 -22.07 20.14 19.37
N TYR A 555 -22.23 21.16 20.24
CA TYR A 555 -21.10 21.89 20.80
C TYR A 555 -21.27 22.21 22.29
N GLY A 556 -20.40 21.64 23.13
CA GLY A 556 -20.46 21.83 24.58
C GLY A 556 -20.29 23.28 25.06
N ASP A 557 -19.53 24.11 24.34
CA ASP A 557 -19.41 25.55 24.64
C ASP A 557 -20.72 26.30 24.39
N LEU A 558 -21.51 25.90 23.39
CA LEU A 558 -22.83 26.48 23.15
C LEU A 558 -23.83 26.06 24.22
N ILE A 559 -23.81 24.79 24.64
CA ILE A 559 -24.66 24.33 25.75
C ILE A 559 -24.33 25.10 27.04
N GLN A 560 -23.04 25.30 27.34
CA GLN A 560 -22.62 26.02 28.56
C GLN A 560 -22.98 27.51 28.55
N ASN A 561 -22.84 28.18 27.40
CA ASN A 561 -22.98 29.64 27.32
C ASN A 561 -24.39 30.09 26.88
N LEU A 562 -25.07 29.29 26.05
CA LEU A 562 -26.33 29.64 25.41
C LEU A 562 -27.49 28.70 25.80
N GLY A 563 -27.20 27.49 26.27
CA GLY A 563 -28.20 26.53 26.76
C GLY A 563 -29.24 26.16 25.69
N ASP A 564 -30.51 26.13 26.06
CA ASP A 564 -31.65 25.89 25.15
C ASP A 564 -32.22 27.18 24.53
N ASN A 565 -31.48 28.29 24.55
CA ASN A 565 -31.89 29.54 23.91
C ASN A 565 -31.71 29.46 22.38
N LEU A 566 -32.76 29.01 21.70
CA LEU A 566 -32.77 28.78 20.25
C LEU A 566 -32.41 30.01 19.42
N ASP A 567 -32.83 31.20 19.86
CA ASP A 567 -32.54 32.44 19.13
C ASP A 567 -31.06 32.80 19.24
N ALA A 568 -30.45 32.60 20.41
CA ALA A 568 -29.02 32.83 20.60
C ALA A 568 -28.18 31.80 19.83
N LEU A 569 -28.60 30.53 19.79
CA LEU A 569 -27.96 29.47 19.00
C LEU A 569 -28.02 29.78 17.49
N ARG A 570 -29.18 30.18 16.99
CA ARG A 570 -29.36 30.59 15.59
C ARG A 570 -28.48 31.79 15.22
N GLN A 571 -28.51 32.83 16.06
CA GLN A 571 -27.67 34.02 15.87
C GLN A 571 -26.19 33.68 15.90
N HIS A 572 -25.77 32.81 16.82
CA HIS A 572 -24.39 32.37 16.90
C HIS A 572 -23.95 31.63 15.63
N TYR A 573 -24.78 30.73 15.07
CA TYR A 573 -24.45 30.02 13.84
C TYR A 573 -24.19 30.98 12.67
N TYR A 574 -25.12 31.91 12.41
CA TYR A 574 -25.03 32.81 11.26
C TYR A 574 -23.94 33.90 11.40
N THR A 575 -23.67 34.36 12.63
CA THR A 575 -22.68 35.44 12.84
C THR A 575 -21.25 34.95 13.07
N ILE A 576 -21.08 33.76 13.65
CA ILE A 576 -19.77 33.23 14.10
C ILE A 576 -19.56 31.80 13.59
N GLY A 577 -20.45 30.88 13.97
CA GLY A 577 -20.25 29.44 13.83
C GLY A 577 -19.91 28.99 12.41
N ARG A 578 -20.67 29.44 11.41
CA ARG A 578 -20.43 29.06 10.00
C ARG A 578 -19.08 29.57 9.48
N PHE A 579 -18.63 30.74 9.93
CA PHE A 579 -17.36 31.33 9.50
C PHE A 579 -16.16 30.67 10.17
N GLU A 580 -16.37 30.05 11.33
CA GLU A 580 -15.41 29.15 11.98
C GLU A 580 -15.39 27.75 11.36
N GLY A 581 -16.31 27.45 10.42
CA GLY A 581 -16.47 26.13 9.83
C GLY A 581 -17.18 25.13 10.74
N ARG A 582 -17.98 25.59 11.72
CA ARG A 582 -18.81 24.71 12.55
C ARG A 582 -19.94 24.08 11.72
N GLN A 583 -20.10 22.77 11.85
CA GLN A 583 -21.21 22.00 11.29
C GLN A 583 -22.44 22.10 12.20
N SER A 584 -23.62 22.07 11.62
CA SER A 584 -24.89 22.26 12.34
C SER A 584 -25.49 21.00 12.94
N ASP A 585 -25.02 19.83 12.54
CA ASP A 585 -25.68 18.53 12.72
C ASP A 585 -24.74 17.41 13.20
N LEU A 586 -23.71 17.76 13.99
CA LEU A 586 -22.75 16.78 14.51
C LEU A 586 -23.27 15.93 15.66
N PHE A 587 -24.35 16.35 16.31
CA PHE A 587 -24.99 15.56 17.34
C PHE A 587 -25.69 14.35 16.72
N ASP A 588 -25.49 13.16 17.27
CA ASP A 588 -26.19 11.94 16.85
C ASP A 588 -27.18 11.57 17.95
N GLU A 589 -28.42 12.02 17.78
CA GLU A 589 -29.47 11.88 18.77
C GLU A 589 -29.90 10.43 18.96
N PHE A 590 -29.85 9.61 17.91
CA PHE A 590 -30.20 8.19 18.01
C PHE A 590 -29.12 7.39 18.72
N ARG A 591 -27.84 7.67 18.43
CA ARG A 591 -26.73 7.08 19.18
C ARG A 591 -26.70 7.57 20.62
N TYR A 592 -27.09 8.81 20.88
CA TYR A 592 -27.27 9.30 22.25
C TYR A 592 -28.34 8.49 23.01
N ILE A 593 -29.52 8.26 22.42
CA ILE A 593 -30.55 7.40 23.04
C ILE A 593 -30.01 5.97 23.23
N ALA A 594 -29.39 5.39 22.21
CA ALA A 594 -28.88 4.02 22.26
C ALA A 594 -27.75 3.86 23.29
N SER A 595 -26.94 4.90 23.49
CA SER A 595 -25.86 4.97 24.50
C SER A 595 -26.39 5.10 25.92
N ASN A 596 -27.66 5.47 26.10
CA ASN A 596 -28.30 5.67 27.40
C ASN A 596 -29.59 4.84 27.46
N PRO A 597 -29.51 3.54 27.80
CA PRO A 597 -30.63 2.61 27.64
C PRO A 597 -31.90 2.95 28.44
N ASP A 598 -31.78 3.78 29.49
CA ASP A 598 -32.93 4.31 30.23
C ASP A 598 -33.77 5.31 29.41
N LEU A 599 -33.18 5.92 28.38
CA LEU A 599 -33.87 6.80 27.45
C LEU A 599 -34.67 6.03 26.39
N ILE A 600 -34.33 4.76 26.09
CA ILE A 600 -35.00 3.96 25.05
C ILE A 600 -36.50 3.78 25.34
N PRO A 601 -36.96 3.41 26.56
CA PRO A 601 -38.39 3.31 26.86
C PRO A 601 -39.11 4.66 26.92
N VAL A 602 -38.38 5.78 27.03
CA VAL A 602 -38.94 7.12 27.22
C VAL A 602 -39.06 7.89 25.91
N PHE A 603 -38.03 7.81 25.05
CA PHE A 603 -37.94 8.52 23.79
C PHE A 603 -38.09 7.60 22.58
N GLY A 604 -37.73 6.31 22.69
CA GLY A 604 -37.73 5.39 21.55
C GLY A 604 -36.86 5.92 20.42
N THR A 605 -37.47 6.27 19.29
CA THR A 605 -36.82 6.90 18.13
C THR A 605 -37.21 8.38 17.98
N ASP A 606 -37.61 9.05 19.06
CA ASP A 606 -37.89 10.49 19.08
C ASP A 606 -36.58 11.27 19.30
N GLY A 607 -35.87 11.50 18.21
CA GLY A 607 -34.58 12.18 18.20
C GLY A 607 -34.64 13.61 18.75
N ALA A 608 -35.67 14.38 18.35
CA ALA A 608 -35.83 15.78 18.78
C ALA A 608 -35.93 15.90 20.31
N ARG A 609 -36.71 15.03 20.96
CA ARG A 609 -36.80 15.03 22.43
C ARG A 609 -35.50 14.63 23.10
N ALA A 610 -34.71 13.77 22.46
CA ALA A 610 -33.41 13.36 22.98
C ALA A 610 -32.38 14.48 22.86
N THR A 611 -32.35 15.23 21.74
CA THR A 611 -31.52 16.42 21.57
C THR A 611 -31.87 17.50 22.62
N GLU A 612 -33.16 17.80 22.82
CA GLU A 612 -33.59 18.72 23.88
C GLU A 612 -33.18 18.23 25.28
N HIS A 613 -33.34 16.94 25.55
CA HIS A 613 -32.93 16.33 26.81
C HIS A 613 -31.43 16.47 27.04
N TYR A 614 -30.61 16.26 26.01
CA TYR A 614 -29.17 16.38 26.11
C TYR A 614 -28.75 17.81 26.49
N ILE A 615 -29.28 18.83 25.81
CA ILE A 615 -28.96 20.23 26.11
C ILE A 615 -29.37 20.61 27.53
N ARG A 616 -30.58 20.23 27.96
CA ARG A 616 -31.13 20.63 29.26
C ARG A 616 -30.55 19.88 30.45
N PHE A 617 -30.26 18.58 30.26
CA PHE A 617 -29.91 17.68 31.35
C PHE A 617 -28.69 16.84 30.98
N GLY A 618 -28.73 16.12 29.86
CA GLY A 618 -27.74 15.10 29.53
C GLY A 618 -26.29 15.58 29.51
N PHE A 619 -26.03 16.80 29.05
CA PHE A 619 -24.70 17.41 29.08
C PHE A 619 -24.22 17.64 30.52
N SER A 620 -25.07 18.20 31.38
CA SER A 620 -24.75 18.43 32.79
C SER A 620 -24.66 17.14 33.62
N GLU A 621 -25.43 16.11 33.22
CA GLU A 621 -25.42 14.76 33.78
C GLU A 621 -24.22 13.93 33.27
N GLN A 622 -23.44 14.45 32.32
CA GLN A 622 -22.33 13.74 31.67
C GLN A 622 -22.77 12.41 31.01
N ARG A 623 -23.97 12.38 30.44
CA ARG A 623 -24.48 11.22 29.71
C ARG A 623 -23.61 10.94 28.48
N SER A 624 -23.42 9.66 28.18
CA SER A 624 -22.54 9.23 27.09
C SER A 624 -23.18 9.50 25.73
N LEU A 625 -22.38 9.98 24.77
CA LEU A 625 -22.77 10.11 23.36
C LEU A 625 -22.37 8.90 22.51
N THR A 626 -21.50 8.04 23.04
CA THR A 626 -20.77 7.04 22.24
C THR A 626 -20.71 5.65 22.86
N ALA A 627 -21.35 5.41 24.01
CA ALA A 627 -21.36 4.10 24.67
C ALA A 627 -21.98 3.00 23.79
N PHE A 628 -22.92 3.36 22.92
CA PHE A 628 -23.38 2.51 21.83
C PHE A 628 -22.55 2.77 20.56
N ASP A 629 -22.12 1.70 19.91
CA ASP A 629 -21.40 1.74 18.64
C ASP A 629 -22.20 0.95 17.58
N PRO A 630 -22.79 1.63 16.57
CA PRO A 630 -23.62 0.98 15.57
C PRO A 630 -22.84 0.03 14.65
N ALA A 631 -21.57 0.32 14.35
CA ALA A 631 -20.74 -0.57 13.54
C ALA A 631 -20.48 -1.86 14.32
N ARG A 632 -20.14 -1.73 15.61
CA ARG A 632 -19.95 -2.89 16.50
C ARG A 632 -21.22 -3.73 16.64
N TYR A 633 -22.38 -3.07 16.73
CA TYR A 633 -23.66 -3.76 16.77
C TYR A 633 -23.96 -4.52 15.48
N LEU A 634 -23.73 -3.89 14.33
CA LEU A 634 -23.92 -4.51 13.02
C LEU A 634 -22.98 -5.72 12.83
N ASP A 635 -21.71 -5.57 13.18
CA ASP A 635 -20.69 -6.63 13.10
C ASP A 635 -20.98 -7.80 14.04
N SER A 636 -21.77 -7.58 15.09
CA SER A 636 -22.16 -8.61 16.05
C SER A 636 -23.21 -9.59 15.53
N TYR A 637 -23.92 -9.26 14.43
CA TYR A 637 -25.13 -9.99 14.02
C TYR A 637 -25.24 -10.13 12.50
N ASP A 638 -25.01 -11.36 12.01
CA ASP A 638 -25.06 -11.74 10.60
C ASP A 638 -26.39 -11.42 9.91
N ASP A 639 -27.50 -11.57 10.63
CA ASP A 639 -28.84 -11.29 10.15
C ASP A 639 -29.05 -9.78 9.88
N LEU A 640 -28.44 -8.92 10.69
CA LEU A 640 -28.49 -7.47 10.48
C LEU A 640 -27.65 -7.06 9.28
N LEU A 641 -26.45 -7.64 9.12
CA LEU A 641 -25.60 -7.35 7.97
C LEU A 641 -26.25 -7.78 6.64
N GLY A 642 -26.90 -8.96 6.62
CA GLY A 642 -27.59 -9.45 5.44
C GLY A 642 -28.77 -8.58 4.99
N VAL A 643 -29.35 -7.81 5.91
CA VAL A 643 -30.51 -6.94 5.65
C VAL A 643 -30.09 -5.49 5.41
N TYR A 644 -29.18 -4.96 6.22
CA TYR A 644 -28.84 -3.54 6.26
C TYR A 644 -27.50 -3.20 5.58
N GLY A 645 -26.69 -4.20 5.23
CA GLY A 645 -25.33 -3.96 4.72
C GLY A 645 -24.54 -3.09 5.71
N THR A 646 -23.83 -2.08 5.23
CA THR A 646 -23.04 -1.14 6.05
C THR A 646 -23.83 0.07 6.59
N ASN A 647 -25.17 0.04 6.54
CA ASN A 647 -26.00 1.17 6.97
C ASN A 647 -26.05 1.26 8.52
N LEU A 648 -25.18 2.09 9.09
CA LEU A 648 -25.05 2.29 10.54
C LEU A 648 -26.28 2.92 11.17
N GLU A 649 -26.96 3.82 10.46
CA GLU A 649 -28.18 4.46 10.94
C GLU A 649 -29.30 3.43 11.09
N ALA A 650 -29.48 2.56 10.09
CA ALA A 650 -30.43 1.45 10.14
C ALA A 650 -30.11 0.47 11.28
N ALA A 651 -28.82 0.23 11.56
CA ALA A 651 -28.40 -0.57 12.70
C ALA A 651 -28.77 0.09 14.04
N THR A 652 -28.53 1.39 14.21
CA THR A 652 -28.97 2.15 15.41
C THR A 652 -30.49 2.09 15.57
N GLN A 653 -31.23 2.35 14.50
CA GLN A 653 -32.70 2.29 14.51
C GLN A 653 -33.22 0.90 14.86
N HIS A 654 -32.60 -0.15 14.32
CA HIS A 654 -32.94 -1.52 14.66
C HIS A 654 -32.69 -1.81 16.15
N TYR A 655 -31.59 -1.32 16.73
CA TYR A 655 -31.33 -1.49 18.16
C TYR A 655 -32.39 -0.79 19.03
N LEU A 656 -32.73 0.45 18.72
CA LEU A 656 -33.73 1.24 19.46
C LEU A 656 -35.14 0.61 19.41
N THR A 657 -35.50 0.01 18.28
CA THR A 657 -36.86 -0.51 18.04
C THR A 657 -37.03 -1.99 18.40
N ASN A 658 -36.00 -2.81 18.19
CA ASN A 658 -36.08 -4.27 18.36
C ASN A 658 -34.93 -4.79 19.23
N GLY A 659 -33.68 -4.50 18.88
CA GLY A 659 -32.49 -5.10 19.51
C GLY A 659 -32.44 -4.97 21.03
N PHE A 660 -32.80 -3.79 21.56
CA PHE A 660 -32.90 -3.56 23.00
C PHE A 660 -33.95 -4.46 23.67
N TYR A 661 -35.14 -4.58 23.07
CA TYR A 661 -36.24 -5.39 23.61
C TYR A 661 -36.01 -6.90 23.43
N GLU A 662 -35.25 -7.28 22.39
CA GLU A 662 -34.75 -8.63 22.15
C GLU A 662 -33.59 -9.01 23.08
N GLN A 663 -33.08 -8.05 23.87
CA GLN A 663 -31.90 -8.24 24.74
C GLN A 663 -30.65 -8.61 23.94
N ARG A 664 -30.52 -8.12 22.71
CA ARG A 664 -29.28 -8.26 21.93
C ARG A 664 -28.17 -7.51 22.66
N ASN A 665 -27.02 -8.15 22.78
CA ASN A 665 -25.80 -7.50 23.27
C ASN A 665 -25.16 -6.72 22.10
N PRO A 666 -25.13 -5.37 22.13
CA PRO A 666 -24.55 -4.58 21.03
C PRO A 666 -23.01 -4.60 21.01
N ASN A 667 -22.41 -5.26 21.99
CA ASN A 667 -20.96 -5.30 22.21
C ASN A 667 -20.42 -6.74 22.10
N LEU A 668 -21.16 -7.62 21.42
CA LEU A 668 -20.81 -9.03 21.28
C LEU A 668 -19.54 -9.19 20.42
N PHE A 669 -19.48 -8.51 19.28
CA PHE A 669 -18.27 -8.34 18.50
C PHE A 669 -17.48 -7.14 19.01
N SER A 670 -16.16 -7.15 18.85
CA SER A 670 -15.31 -5.99 19.12
C SER A 670 -14.18 -6.00 18.10
N SER A 671 -14.18 -5.02 17.19
CA SER A 671 -13.13 -4.84 16.18
C SER A 671 -11.77 -4.66 16.84
N ALA A 672 -11.72 -3.97 17.98
CA ALA A 672 -10.52 -3.85 18.79
C ALA A 672 -10.06 -5.22 19.32
N ARG A 673 -10.94 -6.03 19.92
CA ARG A 673 -10.53 -7.36 20.38
C ARG A 673 -10.20 -8.30 19.22
N TYR A 674 -10.87 -8.15 18.08
CA TYR A 674 -10.58 -8.87 16.85
C TYR A 674 -9.18 -8.54 16.34
N LEU A 675 -8.85 -7.27 16.14
CA LEU A 675 -7.49 -6.84 15.83
C LEU A 675 -6.50 -7.36 16.88
N ALA A 676 -6.79 -7.17 18.17
CA ALA A 676 -5.96 -7.65 19.27
C ALA A 676 -5.76 -9.17 19.30
N SER A 677 -6.63 -9.95 18.65
CA SER A 677 -6.52 -11.41 18.56
C SER A 677 -5.52 -11.86 17.48
N TYR A 678 -5.08 -10.96 16.60
CA TYR A 678 -4.40 -11.28 15.36
C TYR A 678 -3.26 -10.30 15.07
N GLY A 679 -2.02 -10.75 15.28
CA GLY A 679 -0.82 -9.92 15.08
C GLY A 679 -0.68 -9.40 13.65
N ASP A 680 -1.05 -10.19 12.65
CA ASP A 680 -1.09 -9.79 11.24
C ASP A 680 -2.01 -8.59 11.00
N LEU A 681 -3.14 -8.51 11.73
CA LEU A 681 -4.06 -7.39 11.61
C LEU A 681 -3.58 -6.16 12.39
N ILE A 682 -2.92 -6.34 13.53
CA ILE A 682 -2.30 -5.23 14.27
C ILE A 682 -1.16 -4.62 13.45
N GLU A 683 -0.39 -5.43 12.73
CA GLU A 683 0.68 -4.93 11.87
C GLU A 683 0.15 -4.27 10.60
N ALA A 684 -0.87 -4.85 9.98
CA ALA A 684 -1.47 -4.29 8.77
C ALA A 684 -2.28 -3.01 9.05
N PHE A 685 -2.98 -2.95 10.19
CA PHE A 685 -3.98 -1.91 10.45
C PHE A 685 -3.73 -1.09 11.72
N GLY A 686 -2.89 -1.54 12.65
CA GLY A 686 -2.74 -0.90 13.96
C GLY A 686 -4.06 -0.83 14.71
N TYR A 687 -4.27 0.22 15.51
CA TYR A 687 -5.57 0.51 16.13
C TYR A 687 -6.56 1.17 15.16
N ASN A 688 -6.58 0.72 13.90
CA ASN A 688 -7.58 1.15 12.92
C ASN A 688 -8.78 0.20 12.96
N LEU A 689 -9.73 0.53 13.84
CA LEU A 689 -10.95 -0.25 14.04
C LEU A 689 -11.78 -0.38 12.74
N ALA A 690 -11.76 0.64 11.87
CA ALA A 690 -12.48 0.62 10.60
C ALA A 690 -11.89 -0.40 9.62
N SER A 691 -10.57 -0.47 9.50
CA SER A 691 -9.89 -1.51 8.72
C SER A 691 -10.08 -2.90 9.32
N GLY A 692 -10.05 -3.02 10.66
CA GLY A 692 -10.35 -4.27 11.36
C GLY A 692 -11.76 -4.79 11.10
N SER A 693 -12.77 -3.92 11.20
CA SER A 693 -14.16 -4.25 10.83
C SER A 693 -14.27 -4.60 9.35
N THR A 694 -13.70 -3.79 8.45
CA THR A 694 -13.72 -4.05 7.00
C THR A 694 -13.09 -5.41 6.65
N HIS A 695 -11.93 -5.72 7.25
CA HIS A 695 -11.28 -7.00 7.08
C HIS A 695 -12.15 -8.14 7.62
N TYR A 696 -12.71 -8.01 8.82
CA TYR A 696 -13.57 -9.05 9.39
C TYR A 696 -14.76 -9.35 8.47
N LEU A 697 -15.42 -8.29 7.96
CA LEU A 697 -16.56 -8.39 7.05
C LEU A 697 -16.21 -9.03 5.71
N ASN A 698 -15.06 -8.70 5.13
CA ASN A 698 -14.69 -9.17 3.78
C ASN A 698 -13.98 -10.53 3.78
N LEU A 699 -13.15 -10.80 4.79
CA LEU A 699 -12.22 -11.94 4.79
C LEU A 699 -12.29 -12.74 6.10
N GLY A 700 -12.20 -12.07 7.26
CA GLY A 700 -12.04 -12.73 8.56
C GLY A 700 -13.17 -13.72 8.89
N ARG A 701 -14.41 -13.43 8.47
CA ARG A 701 -15.55 -14.34 8.64
C ARG A 701 -15.51 -15.56 7.71
N ILE A 702 -15.09 -15.38 6.46
CA ILE A 702 -14.90 -16.48 5.49
C ILE A 702 -13.77 -17.39 5.94
N GLU A 703 -12.71 -16.80 6.51
CA GLU A 703 -11.57 -17.50 7.10
C GLU A 703 -11.89 -18.20 8.43
N GLY A 704 -13.06 -17.92 9.03
CA GLY A 704 -13.49 -18.52 10.30
C GLY A 704 -12.77 -17.97 11.54
N ARG A 705 -12.16 -16.79 11.45
CA ARG A 705 -11.44 -16.14 12.56
C ARG A 705 -12.38 -15.85 13.76
N GLN A 706 -11.87 -16.04 14.97
CA GLN A 706 -12.57 -15.89 16.25
C GLN A 706 -11.84 -14.87 17.13
N ILE A 707 -12.58 -14.10 17.94
CA ILE A 707 -11.98 -13.23 18.95
C ILE A 707 -11.44 -14.09 20.08
N THR A 708 -10.13 -14.07 20.29
CA THR A 708 -9.43 -14.83 21.35
C THR A 708 -8.76 -13.94 22.39
N PHE A 709 -8.62 -12.64 22.11
CA PHE A 709 -8.04 -11.67 23.04
C PHE A 709 -9.02 -11.31 24.17
N GLU A 710 -8.57 -11.50 25.42
CA GLU A 710 -9.32 -11.22 26.64
C GLU A 710 -8.69 -10.08 27.45
N PRO A 711 -9.25 -8.85 27.40
CA PRO A 711 -8.65 -7.68 28.02
C PRO A 711 -8.57 -7.75 29.56
N THR A 712 -9.46 -8.50 30.21
CA THR A 712 -9.37 -8.75 31.66
C THR A 712 -8.17 -9.63 32.00
N ALA A 713 -7.91 -10.69 31.22
CA ALA A 713 -6.71 -11.51 31.40
C ALA A 713 -5.44 -10.70 31.15
N TYR A 714 -5.48 -9.81 30.15
CA TYR A 714 -4.42 -8.84 29.90
C TYR A 714 -4.20 -7.88 31.08
N LEU A 715 -5.25 -7.29 31.65
CA LEU A 715 -5.14 -6.41 32.83
C LEU A 715 -4.60 -7.13 34.07
N GLU A 716 -5.10 -8.34 34.36
CA GLU A 716 -4.63 -9.16 35.49
C GLU A 716 -3.14 -9.47 35.43
N ARG A 717 -2.61 -9.61 34.21
CA ARG A 717 -1.19 -9.92 33.98
C ARG A 717 -0.29 -8.71 33.82
N ASN A 718 -0.86 -7.52 33.69
CA ASN A 718 -0.11 -6.27 33.53
C ASN A 718 -0.54 -5.26 34.60
N PRO A 719 -0.03 -5.40 35.86
CA PRO A 719 -0.45 -4.58 36.99
C PRO A 719 -0.21 -3.08 36.82
N ASP A 720 0.70 -2.69 35.94
CA ASP A 720 0.98 -1.30 35.60
C ASP A 720 -0.06 -0.72 34.61
N VAL A 721 -0.51 -1.51 33.63
CA VAL A 721 -1.68 -1.19 32.79
C VAL A 721 -2.92 -1.10 33.68
N PHE A 722 -3.09 -2.05 34.61
CA PHE A 722 -4.16 -1.97 35.61
C PHE A 722 -4.02 -0.77 36.54
N ALA A 723 -2.81 -0.36 36.93
CA ALA A 723 -2.60 0.84 37.72
C ALA A 723 -2.91 2.13 36.93
N ALA A 724 -2.68 2.12 35.61
CA ALA A 724 -2.91 3.25 34.72
C ALA A 724 -4.39 3.37 34.29
N TYR A 725 -5.04 2.25 34.00
CA TYR A 725 -6.37 2.20 33.37
C TYR A 725 -7.43 1.50 34.24
N GLY A 726 -7.05 0.90 35.37
CA GLY A 726 -7.98 0.16 36.24
C GLY A 726 -8.61 -1.04 35.52
N ASN A 727 -9.92 -1.19 35.65
CA ASN A 727 -10.71 -2.22 34.96
C ASN A 727 -11.18 -1.77 33.56
N ASP A 728 -10.61 -0.71 32.98
CA ASP A 728 -11.00 -0.21 31.66
C ASP A 728 -10.47 -1.14 30.56
N VAL A 729 -11.32 -2.07 30.14
CA VAL A 729 -11.01 -3.10 29.14
C VAL A 729 -10.80 -2.53 27.74
N GLU A 730 -11.42 -1.39 27.39
CA GLU A 730 -11.23 -0.76 26.08
C GLU A 730 -9.89 -0.03 26.04
N ALA A 731 -9.56 0.74 27.08
CA ALA A 731 -8.24 1.34 27.21
C ALA A 731 -7.15 0.26 27.28
N ALA A 732 -7.41 -0.87 27.94
CA ALA A 732 -6.48 -1.99 27.96
C ALA A 732 -6.32 -2.67 26.59
N THR A 733 -7.41 -2.84 25.83
CA THR A 733 -7.34 -3.43 24.46
C THR A 733 -6.63 -2.49 23.49
N LYS A 734 -6.92 -1.18 23.56
CA LYS A 734 -6.25 -0.15 22.78
C LYS A 734 -4.77 -0.07 23.14
N HIS A 735 -4.50 -0.02 24.44
CA HIS A 735 -3.14 -0.06 24.94
C HIS A 735 -2.44 -1.30 24.43
N TYR A 736 -3.08 -2.47 24.43
CA TYR A 736 -2.50 -3.67 23.85
C TYR A 736 -2.18 -3.47 22.37
N ILE A 737 -3.11 -3.05 21.51
CA ILE A 737 -2.83 -2.91 20.08
C ILE A 737 -1.75 -1.87 19.79
N GLU A 738 -1.81 -0.70 20.42
CA GLU A 738 -0.88 0.42 20.15
C GLU A 738 0.48 0.23 20.80
N TYR A 739 0.51 -0.44 21.96
CA TYR A 739 1.69 -0.56 22.80
C TYR A 739 1.89 -2.01 23.20
N GLY A 740 1.00 -2.63 23.96
CA GLY A 740 1.16 -3.96 24.53
C GLY A 740 1.47 -5.11 23.54
N TYR A 741 1.13 -5.02 22.27
CA TYR A 741 1.45 -5.98 21.23
C TYR A 741 2.91 -5.82 20.83
N TYR A 742 3.31 -4.59 20.50
CA TYR A 742 4.70 -4.22 20.20
C TYR A 742 5.61 -4.31 21.42
N GLU A 743 5.08 -4.03 22.60
CA GLU A 743 5.66 -4.22 23.92
C GLU A 743 5.41 -5.64 24.44
N GLN A 744 4.93 -6.58 23.62
CA GLN A 744 4.95 -8.01 23.93
C GLN A 744 4.41 -8.35 25.33
N ARG A 745 3.32 -7.72 25.74
CA ARG A 745 2.71 -7.88 27.06
C ARG A 745 1.85 -9.13 27.12
N LEU A 746 1.79 -9.76 28.29
CA LEU A 746 1.11 -11.05 28.48
C LEU A 746 -0.42 -10.88 28.40
N ILE A 747 -1.08 -11.71 27.58
CA ILE A 747 -2.54 -11.60 27.29
C ILE A 747 -3.37 -12.80 27.73
N ALA A 748 -2.74 -13.93 28.08
CA ALA A 748 -3.42 -15.18 28.44
C ALA A 748 -2.65 -15.97 29.49
#